data_AF-A0A5J4X874-F1
#
_entry.id   AF-A0A5J4X874-F1
#
_cell.length_a   1.000
_cell.length_b   1.000
_cell.length_c   1.000
_cell.angle_alpha   90.00
_cell.angle_beta   90.00
_cell.angle_gamma   90.00
#
_symmetry.space_group_name_H-M   'P 1'
#
loop_
_entity.id
_entity.type
_entity.pdbx_description
1 polymer ?
#
loop_
_entity_poly.entity_id
_entity_poly.type
_entity_poly.pdbx_seq_one_letter_code
_entity_poly.pdbx_strand_id
1 'polypeptide(L)'
;MSKKGSGTQVPLPSMQQSQGGMDTWTKLLEVEAALFVFSVESGSFENVEQDALLGLYAVGALPDPKSKKKQPQSYEYNLVVRNKNGELLLLQKINSDMHLYFVQTHSSIVWVTPLDGAALTMSATVKGLPGGQGGEPAFNLLRREFTIRLWETQNKLPFSRCEEADFIIQTLMTQQNVGKEKEKDDDDDSDFEGRDEELEKAKLNKKEIKQLQKRQYNLRRIYEEEKEEEKEKDDDDDDEEEEEEEEKKGGIRVSQIGASQAPKKKSKNDPNKLLIVGQRVPRSFVVKQSGQLDIFSTASGMDQAEGAYRRGGTGVLSAVSTVPVVKTLDDTPFTPSKALLYQGNRQLLLLNPDRRSVVSSFDVERGKVVEEWKTNNADAPIDSLTPSNKGAPQLDEQTFLGINKNQYFVMDPRIASAAGRGGSGSRSTAINPCIVDGKGQQYASSTRAFLTSGATTNAGQLAIGSAKGDIRLFDNSLQKRAKTLIPGFGDPIIGMDVSQDGLWIVATTPTYLLVLNTELPTSSEAQKIIGFDKSIPKDGRKAPVKLQLDYKDVIRLVGIVSFTPAKFNYDPQTLERTIVTSTGPFIITWNFRSVKLGKVSEYRIKRLTDTVIDGHFAGQGNVQSVVVAMENTTAIENISGKATEKKGK
;
A
#
# COMPACT_ATOMS: atom_id res chain seq x y z
N MET A 1 -8.53 -55.85 -4.66
CA MET A 1 -9.46 -55.06 -5.51
C MET A 1 -9.31 -53.59 -5.13
N SER A 2 -8.61 -52.84 -5.99
CA SER A 2 -8.32 -51.41 -5.81
C SER A 2 -9.56 -50.59 -6.16
N LYS A 3 -10.08 -49.81 -5.21
CA LYS A 3 -11.08 -48.78 -5.50
C LYS A 3 -10.35 -47.60 -6.14
N LYS A 4 -10.52 -47.45 -7.47
CA LYS A 4 -10.32 -46.17 -8.16
C LYS A 4 -11.22 -45.13 -7.51
N GLY A 5 -10.64 -44.17 -6.79
CA GLY A 5 -11.35 -42.97 -6.38
C GLY A 5 -11.57 -42.10 -7.62
N SER A 6 -12.80 -42.03 -8.11
CA SER A 6 -13.22 -40.99 -9.04
C SER A 6 -13.12 -39.66 -8.30
N GLY A 7 -12.13 -38.84 -8.62
CA GLY A 7 -12.06 -37.46 -8.13
C GLY A 7 -13.30 -36.72 -8.60
N THR A 8 -14.15 -36.30 -7.67
CA THR A 8 -15.33 -35.51 -7.97
C THR A 8 -14.86 -34.14 -8.46
N GLN A 9 -15.08 -33.83 -9.75
CA GLN A 9 -14.85 -32.49 -10.29
C GLN A 9 -15.79 -31.50 -9.61
N VAL A 10 -15.25 -30.38 -9.14
CA VAL A 10 -16.06 -29.33 -8.53
C VAL A 10 -16.39 -28.29 -9.60
N PRO A 11 -17.69 -28.01 -9.85
CA PRO A 11 -18.06 -26.96 -10.79
C PRO A 11 -17.58 -25.60 -10.26
N LEU A 12 -17.01 -24.78 -11.13
CA LEU A 12 -16.73 -23.39 -10.81
C LEU A 12 -18.06 -22.65 -10.58
N PRO A 13 -18.11 -21.67 -9.67
CA PRO A 13 -19.13 -20.62 -9.76
C PRO A 13 -19.10 -20.06 -11.19
N SER A 14 -20.26 -19.88 -11.82
CA SER A 14 -20.32 -19.36 -13.19
C SER A 14 -19.80 -17.92 -13.24
N MET A 15 -18.50 -17.75 -13.44
CA MET A 15 -17.86 -16.48 -13.79
C MET A 15 -17.94 -16.27 -15.32
N GLN A 16 -19.11 -16.49 -15.90
CA GLN A 16 -19.32 -16.21 -17.31
C GLN A 16 -19.62 -14.72 -17.47
N GLN A 17 -18.55 -13.92 -17.57
CA GLN A 17 -18.67 -12.66 -18.29
C GLN A 17 -18.93 -13.01 -19.77
N SER A 18 -19.89 -12.32 -20.39
CA SER A 18 -20.43 -12.57 -21.74
C SER A 18 -19.36 -13.08 -22.74
N GLN A 19 -19.63 -14.20 -23.42
CA GLN A 19 -18.78 -14.72 -24.50
C GLN A 19 -18.66 -13.76 -25.71
N GLY A 20 -19.50 -12.73 -25.76
CA GLY A 20 -19.52 -11.72 -26.82
C GLY A 20 -18.15 -11.06 -27.01
N GLY A 21 -17.52 -11.32 -28.16
CA GLY A 21 -16.33 -10.61 -28.62
C GLY A 21 -15.00 -11.37 -28.57
N MET A 22 -14.93 -12.60 -28.05
CA MET A 22 -13.67 -13.40 -28.03
C MET A 22 -13.08 -13.65 -29.43
N ASP A 23 -13.91 -13.72 -30.47
CA ASP A 23 -13.45 -13.93 -31.87
C ASP A 23 -12.57 -12.78 -32.39
N THR A 24 -12.63 -11.62 -31.74
CA THR A 24 -11.80 -10.45 -32.08
C THR A 24 -10.48 -10.41 -31.31
N TRP A 25 -10.26 -11.33 -30.37
CA TRP A 25 -9.09 -11.31 -29.49
C TRP A 25 -7.92 -12.04 -30.11
N THR A 26 -6.71 -11.51 -29.89
CA THR A 26 -5.48 -12.15 -30.38
C THR A 26 -4.89 -13.07 -29.31
N LYS A 27 -4.74 -14.36 -29.64
CA LYS A 27 -4.06 -15.34 -28.77
C LYS A 27 -2.55 -15.06 -28.74
N LEU A 28 -2.01 -14.82 -27.55
CA LEU A 28 -0.59 -14.53 -27.34
C LEU A 28 0.21 -15.77 -26.95
N LEU A 29 -0.36 -16.56 -26.03
CA LEU A 29 0.25 -17.78 -25.50
C LEU A 29 -0.88 -18.71 -25.06
N GLU A 30 -0.63 -20.01 -25.16
CA GLU A 30 -1.51 -21.05 -24.62
C GLU A 30 -0.65 -22.22 -24.11
N VAL A 31 -0.95 -22.69 -22.91
CA VAL A 31 -0.26 -23.81 -22.25
C VAL A 31 -1.28 -24.84 -21.78
N GLU A 32 -0.87 -26.10 -21.76
CA GLU A 32 -1.65 -27.16 -21.12
C GLU A 32 -1.50 -27.04 -19.60
N ALA A 33 -2.61 -27.11 -18.87
CA ALA A 33 -2.61 -26.96 -17.42
C ALA A 33 -3.68 -27.83 -16.74
N ALA A 34 -3.52 -28.06 -15.44
CA ALA A 34 -4.59 -28.51 -14.56
C ALA A 34 -5.07 -27.34 -13.70
N LEU A 35 -6.39 -27.10 -13.70
CA LEU A 35 -7.06 -26.03 -12.97
C LEU A 35 -7.62 -26.53 -11.63
N PHE A 36 -7.41 -25.73 -10.59
CA PHE A 36 -7.86 -25.99 -9.24
C PHE A 36 -8.46 -24.73 -8.62
N VAL A 37 -9.38 -24.94 -7.68
CA VAL A 37 -9.96 -23.89 -6.84
C VAL A 37 -9.70 -24.20 -5.37
N PHE A 38 -9.36 -23.20 -4.57
CA PHE A 38 -9.18 -23.42 -3.14
C PHE A 38 -10.54 -23.57 -2.45
N SER A 39 -10.73 -24.71 -1.79
CA SER A 39 -11.90 -24.97 -0.96
C SER A 39 -11.56 -24.66 0.49
N VAL A 40 -12.32 -23.73 1.08
CA VAL A 40 -12.18 -23.39 2.49
C VAL A 40 -12.62 -24.55 3.38
N GLU A 41 -13.57 -25.37 2.91
CA GLU A 41 -14.08 -26.52 3.66
C GLU A 41 -13.01 -27.60 3.84
N SER A 42 -12.32 -27.96 2.76
CA SER A 42 -11.23 -28.95 2.81
C SER A 42 -9.90 -28.32 3.23
N GLY A 43 -9.76 -27.00 3.15
CA GLY A 43 -8.50 -26.29 3.36
C GLY A 43 -7.45 -26.63 2.30
N SER A 44 -7.89 -27.07 1.12
CA SER A 44 -7.03 -27.60 0.06
C SER A 44 -7.54 -27.18 -1.32
N PHE A 45 -6.65 -27.30 -2.32
CA PHE A 45 -7.02 -27.08 -3.72
C PHE A 45 -7.78 -28.30 -4.24
N GLU A 46 -9.00 -28.08 -4.69
CA GLU A 46 -9.87 -29.09 -5.30
C GLU A 46 -9.80 -28.98 -6.82
N ASN A 47 -9.84 -30.13 -7.48
CA ASN A 47 -9.72 -30.17 -8.93
C ASN A 47 -11.01 -29.67 -9.60
N VAL A 48 -10.81 -28.76 -10.56
CA VAL A 48 -11.88 -28.27 -11.43
C VAL A 48 -11.79 -28.97 -12.78
N GLU A 49 -10.64 -28.84 -13.44
CA GLU A 49 -10.38 -29.44 -14.76
C GLU A 49 -8.94 -29.94 -14.78
N GLN A 50 -8.72 -31.21 -15.10
CA GLN A 50 -7.36 -31.76 -15.21
C GLN A 50 -6.70 -31.36 -16.52
N ASP A 51 -7.49 -31.21 -17.57
CA ASP A 51 -6.99 -31.04 -18.93
C ASP A 51 -7.48 -29.72 -19.52
N ALA A 52 -7.01 -28.64 -18.93
CA ALA A 52 -7.33 -27.29 -19.33
C ALA A 52 -6.28 -26.71 -20.29
N LEU A 53 -6.72 -25.75 -21.11
CA LEU A 53 -5.88 -24.83 -21.87
C LEU A 53 -5.90 -23.48 -21.19
N LEU A 54 -4.75 -23.06 -20.66
CA LEU A 54 -4.55 -21.76 -20.03
C LEU A 54 -3.89 -20.82 -21.04
N GLY A 55 -4.57 -19.76 -21.43
CA GLY A 55 -4.08 -18.83 -22.44
C GLY A 55 -4.09 -17.37 -22.02
N LEU A 56 -3.21 -16.59 -22.64
CA LEU A 56 -3.14 -15.14 -22.54
C LEU A 56 -3.66 -14.54 -23.85
N TYR A 57 -4.62 -13.63 -23.75
CA TYR A 57 -5.27 -13.00 -24.90
C TYR A 57 -5.18 -11.48 -24.82
N ALA A 58 -4.97 -10.83 -25.95
CA ALA A 58 -5.11 -9.39 -26.10
C ALA A 58 -6.50 -9.04 -26.63
N VAL A 59 -7.14 -8.06 -25.99
CA VAL A 59 -8.44 -7.52 -26.44
C VAL A 59 -8.19 -6.48 -27.51
N GLY A 60 -8.62 -6.74 -28.75
CA GLY A 60 -8.42 -5.83 -29.88
C GLY A 60 -7.04 -5.93 -30.54
N ALA A 61 -6.67 -4.90 -31.31
CA ALA A 61 -5.43 -4.89 -32.08
C ALA A 61 -4.20 -4.80 -31.17
N LEU A 62 -3.20 -5.64 -31.43
CA LEU A 62 -1.94 -5.63 -30.70
C LEU A 62 -1.21 -4.29 -30.83
N PRO A 63 -0.49 -3.87 -29.78
CA PRO A 63 0.36 -2.71 -29.86
C PRO A 63 1.45 -2.87 -30.93
N ASP A 64 1.39 -2.09 -32.01
CA ASP A 64 2.46 -2.01 -33.00
C ASP A 64 3.43 -0.88 -32.61
N PRO A 65 4.68 -1.21 -32.21
CA PRO A 65 5.67 -0.21 -31.85
C PRO A 65 6.14 0.67 -33.02
N LYS A 66 5.91 0.24 -34.27
CA LYS A 66 6.30 0.96 -35.49
C LYS A 66 5.17 1.78 -36.11
N SER A 67 3.93 1.60 -35.66
CA SER A 67 2.78 2.34 -36.18
C SER A 67 2.86 3.82 -35.78
N LYS A 68 2.93 4.71 -36.78
CA LYS A 68 2.73 6.16 -36.62
C LYS A 68 1.25 6.55 -36.61
N LYS A 69 0.33 5.61 -36.89
CA LYS A 69 -1.11 5.87 -36.91
C LYS A 69 -1.66 5.84 -35.49
N LYS A 70 -2.46 6.85 -35.11
CA LYS A 70 -3.26 6.89 -33.88
C LYS A 70 -4.43 5.88 -33.94
N GLN A 71 -4.18 4.61 -34.22
CA GLN A 71 -5.20 3.61 -33.92
C GLN A 71 -5.25 3.44 -32.40
N PRO A 72 -6.45 3.32 -31.79
CA PRO A 72 -6.57 3.03 -30.37
C PRO A 72 -5.98 1.64 -30.12
N GLN A 73 -4.74 1.60 -29.63
CA GLN A 73 -4.12 0.36 -29.16
C GLN A 73 -4.72 0.04 -27.80
N SER A 74 -5.21 -1.19 -27.66
CA SER A 74 -5.68 -1.70 -26.38
C SER A 74 -4.52 -2.35 -25.64
N TYR A 75 -4.32 -1.96 -24.38
CA TYR A 75 -3.43 -2.64 -23.43
C TYR A 75 -4.27 -3.41 -22.43
N GLU A 76 -5.31 -4.07 -22.92
CA GLU A 76 -6.17 -4.92 -22.13
C GLU A 76 -5.91 -6.37 -22.50
N TYR A 77 -5.59 -7.16 -21.48
CA TYR A 77 -5.25 -8.56 -21.63
C TYR A 77 -6.06 -9.40 -20.65
N ASN A 78 -6.41 -10.60 -21.09
CA ASN A 78 -7.19 -11.56 -20.32
C ASN A 78 -6.44 -12.88 -20.16
N LEU A 79 -6.51 -13.44 -18.96
CA LEU A 79 -6.23 -14.83 -18.68
C LEU A 79 -7.50 -15.62 -18.99
N VAL A 80 -7.40 -16.59 -19.89
CA VAL A 80 -8.52 -17.40 -20.36
C VAL A 80 -8.21 -18.86 -20.07
N VAL A 81 -9.17 -19.58 -19.47
CA VAL A 81 -9.06 -21.02 -19.25
C VAL A 81 -10.18 -21.73 -19.98
N ARG A 82 -9.83 -22.73 -20.80
CA ARG A 82 -10.79 -23.60 -21.50
C ARG A 82 -10.56 -25.04 -21.14
N ASN A 83 -11.58 -25.89 -21.30
CA ASN A 83 -11.38 -27.34 -21.32
C ASN A 83 -10.91 -27.82 -22.70
N LYS A 84 -10.61 -29.12 -22.81
CA LYS A 84 -10.23 -29.77 -24.09
C LYS A 84 -11.29 -29.67 -25.20
N ASN A 85 -12.56 -29.48 -24.85
CA ASN A 85 -13.65 -29.33 -25.82
C ASN A 85 -13.76 -27.88 -26.34
N GLY A 86 -12.95 -26.96 -25.79
CA GLY A 86 -12.96 -25.54 -26.16
C GLY A 86 -13.94 -24.69 -25.35
N GLU A 87 -14.65 -25.28 -24.39
CA GLU A 87 -15.60 -24.56 -23.53
C GLU A 87 -14.85 -23.63 -22.57
N LEU A 88 -15.34 -22.40 -22.44
CA LEU A 88 -14.78 -21.40 -21.52
C LEU A 88 -15.09 -21.76 -20.07
N LEU A 89 -14.05 -21.97 -19.27
CA LEU A 89 -14.12 -22.24 -17.84
C LEU A 89 -13.92 -20.98 -16.99
N LEU A 90 -12.99 -20.11 -17.41
CA LEU A 90 -12.65 -18.89 -16.68
C LEU A 90 -12.19 -17.80 -17.64
N LEU A 91 -12.64 -16.57 -17.36
CA LEU A 91 -12.14 -15.35 -17.96
C LEU A 91 -11.74 -14.37 -16.85
N GLN A 92 -10.50 -13.91 -16.84
CA GLN A 92 -9.99 -13.00 -15.82
C GLN A 92 -9.15 -11.90 -16.45
N LYS A 93 -9.51 -10.63 -16.22
CA LYS A 93 -8.70 -9.49 -16.65
C LYS A 93 -7.36 -9.48 -15.93
N ILE A 94 -6.28 -9.29 -16.68
CA ILE A 94 -4.92 -9.18 -16.16
C ILE A 94 -4.71 -7.77 -15.60
N ASN A 95 -4.60 -7.66 -14.29
CA ASN A 95 -4.26 -6.44 -13.58
C ASN A 95 -3.64 -6.76 -12.21
N SER A 96 -3.31 -5.72 -11.45
CA SER A 96 -2.72 -5.83 -10.12
C SER A 96 -3.64 -6.48 -9.08
N ASP A 97 -4.96 -6.44 -9.31
CA ASP A 97 -5.98 -6.95 -8.41
C ASP A 97 -6.04 -8.49 -8.42
N MET A 98 -5.35 -9.15 -9.36
CA MET A 98 -5.26 -10.62 -9.39
C MET A 98 -4.40 -11.20 -8.27
N HIS A 99 -3.63 -10.40 -7.53
CA HIS A 99 -2.72 -10.88 -6.48
C HIS A 99 -1.95 -12.16 -6.88
N LEU A 100 -1.27 -12.11 -8.02
CA LEU A 100 -0.67 -13.29 -8.63
C LEU A 100 0.59 -13.76 -7.88
N TYR A 101 0.70 -15.08 -7.76
CA TYR A 101 1.88 -15.82 -7.30
C TYR A 101 2.30 -16.81 -8.39
N PHE A 102 3.58 -16.79 -8.72
CA PHE A 102 4.22 -17.91 -9.40
C PHE A 102 4.67 -18.90 -8.31
N VAL A 103 4.74 -20.20 -8.58
CA VAL A 103 5.24 -21.20 -7.63
C VAL A 103 6.12 -22.18 -8.40
N GLN A 104 7.41 -21.89 -8.47
CA GLN A 104 8.38 -22.64 -9.29
C GLN A 104 8.38 -24.15 -8.96
N THR A 105 8.33 -24.51 -7.67
CA THR A 105 8.43 -25.91 -7.20
C THR A 105 7.34 -26.82 -7.77
N HIS A 106 6.20 -26.26 -8.17
CA HIS A 106 5.08 -26.99 -8.74
C HIS A 106 4.74 -26.53 -10.17
N SER A 107 5.58 -25.67 -10.77
CA SER A 107 5.29 -25.01 -12.06
C SER A 107 3.86 -24.47 -12.13
N SER A 108 3.38 -23.90 -11.02
CA SER A 108 1.98 -23.46 -10.89
C SER A 108 1.87 -21.96 -10.71
N ILE A 109 0.79 -21.38 -11.21
CA ILE A 109 0.36 -20.05 -10.82
C ILE A 109 -0.76 -20.16 -9.79
N VAL A 110 -0.81 -19.22 -8.85
CA VAL A 110 -1.91 -19.05 -7.88
C VAL A 110 -2.32 -17.59 -7.95
N TRP A 111 -3.61 -17.30 -8.06
CA TRP A 111 -4.10 -15.93 -8.05
C TRP A 111 -5.34 -15.82 -7.17
N VAL A 112 -5.55 -14.63 -6.63
CA VAL A 112 -6.66 -14.32 -5.74
C VAL A 112 -7.43 -13.17 -6.36
N THR A 113 -8.67 -13.41 -6.74
CA THR A 113 -9.53 -12.39 -7.33
C THR A 113 -10.55 -11.91 -6.28
N PRO A 114 -10.65 -10.59 -6.03
CA PRO A 114 -11.74 -10.00 -5.26
C PRO A 114 -13.10 -10.29 -5.91
N LEU A 115 -14.07 -10.75 -5.13
CA LEU A 115 -15.44 -11.02 -5.58
C LEU A 115 -16.41 -10.59 -4.50
N ASP A 116 -17.05 -9.42 -4.67
CA ASP A 116 -18.09 -8.83 -3.78
C ASP A 116 -17.86 -9.03 -2.28
N GLY A 117 -16.70 -8.55 -1.80
CA GLY A 117 -16.34 -8.60 -0.38
C GLY A 117 -15.74 -9.94 0.08
N ALA A 118 -15.44 -10.85 -0.85
CA ALA A 118 -14.68 -12.08 -0.63
C ALA A 118 -13.53 -12.22 -1.65
N ALA A 119 -12.82 -13.34 -1.56
CA ALA A 119 -11.68 -13.64 -2.39
C ALA A 119 -11.80 -15.08 -2.94
N LEU A 120 -11.84 -15.23 -4.26
CA LEU A 120 -11.72 -16.53 -4.91
C LEU A 120 -10.24 -16.81 -5.16
N THR A 121 -9.74 -17.94 -4.66
CA THR A 121 -8.36 -18.34 -4.93
C THR A 121 -8.32 -19.53 -5.87
N MET A 122 -7.58 -19.36 -6.95
CA MET A 122 -7.44 -20.36 -8.00
C MET A 122 -5.97 -20.71 -8.19
N SER A 123 -5.72 -21.90 -8.72
CA SER A 123 -4.39 -22.32 -9.13
C SER A 123 -4.44 -23.05 -10.45
N ALA A 124 -3.41 -22.84 -11.27
CA ALA A 124 -3.19 -23.61 -12.48
C ALA A 124 -1.77 -24.18 -12.49
N THR A 125 -1.64 -25.51 -12.54
CA THR A 125 -0.36 -26.21 -12.69
C THR A 125 -0.06 -26.39 -14.17
N VAL A 126 1.03 -25.82 -14.66
CA VAL A 126 1.43 -25.89 -16.07
C VAL A 126 2.05 -27.25 -16.36
N LYS A 127 1.49 -27.96 -17.34
CA LYS A 127 1.94 -29.28 -17.81
C LYS A 127 2.97 -29.18 -18.95
N GLY A 128 2.80 -28.20 -19.84
CA GLY A 128 3.67 -28.01 -21.00
C GLY A 128 3.06 -27.10 -22.06
N LEU A 129 3.74 -26.97 -23.19
CA LEU A 129 3.17 -26.34 -24.39
C LEU A 129 2.34 -27.37 -25.16
N PRO A 130 1.26 -26.95 -25.85
CA PRO A 130 0.54 -27.80 -26.77
C PRO A 130 1.52 -28.40 -27.80
N GLY A 131 1.65 -29.73 -27.83
CA GLY A 131 2.57 -30.43 -28.74
C GLY A 131 3.93 -30.84 -28.16
N GLY A 132 4.15 -30.76 -26.83
CA GLY A 132 5.13 -31.63 -26.15
C GLY A 132 6.47 -31.03 -25.71
N GLN A 133 6.63 -29.71 -25.64
CA GLN A 133 7.74 -29.13 -24.85
C GLN A 133 7.37 -29.14 -23.36
N GLY A 134 8.29 -29.62 -22.51
CA GLY A 134 8.06 -29.90 -21.09
C GLY A 134 7.58 -28.71 -20.23
N GLY A 135 7.12 -29.01 -19.01
CA GLY A 135 6.40 -28.07 -18.14
C GLY A 135 7.19 -26.84 -17.67
N GLU A 136 8.47 -26.97 -17.30
CA GLU A 136 9.26 -25.83 -16.77
C GLU A 136 9.54 -24.74 -17.83
N PRO A 137 9.95 -25.07 -19.07
CA PRO A 137 10.01 -24.08 -20.16
C PRO A 137 8.69 -23.35 -20.40
N ALA A 138 7.56 -24.09 -20.42
CA ALA A 138 6.24 -23.52 -20.62
C ALA A 138 5.83 -22.59 -19.46
N PHE A 139 6.13 -22.96 -18.23
CA PHE A 139 5.90 -22.15 -17.04
C PHE A 139 6.71 -20.85 -17.06
N ASN A 140 8.00 -20.93 -17.36
CA ASN A 140 8.86 -19.74 -17.45
C ASN A 140 8.43 -18.80 -18.58
N LEU A 141 7.96 -19.35 -19.71
CA LEU A 141 7.38 -18.56 -20.80
C LEU A 141 6.08 -17.88 -20.37
N LEU A 142 5.15 -18.60 -19.75
CA LEU A 142 3.90 -18.05 -19.21
C LEU A 142 4.19 -16.92 -18.23
N ARG A 143 5.13 -17.13 -17.30
CA ARG A 143 5.54 -16.14 -16.32
C ARG A 143 6.09 -14.87 -16.96
N ARG A 144 6.96 -15.02 -17.97
CA ARG A 144 7.52 -13.90 -18.73
C ARG A 144 6.42 -13.14 -19.49
N GLU A 145 5.57 -13.83 -20.24
CA GLU A 145 4.52 -13.18 -21.03
C GLU A 145 3.47 -12.50 -20.13
N PHE A 146 3.07 -13.12 -19.02
CA PHE A 146 2.17 -12.50 -18.04
C PHE A 146 2.79 -11.23 -17.46
N THR A 147 4.06 -11.28 -17.07
CA THR A 147 4.81 -10.12 -16.56
C THR A 147 4.78 -8.96 -17.54
N ILE A 148 5.03 -9.24 -18.82
CA ILE A 148 5.00 -8.23 -19.87
C ILE A 148 3.59 -7.63 -19.99
N ARG A 149 2.54 -8.46 -20.05
CA ARG A 149 1.16 -7.97 -20.21
C ARG A 149 0.67 -7.17 -19.00
N LEU A 150 1.07 -7.56 -17.78
CA LEU A 150 0.76 -6.78 -16.58
C LEU A 150 1.40 -5.39 -16.66
N TRP A 151 2.68 -5.31 -17.04
CA TRP A 151 3.37 -4.03 -17.20
C TRP A 151 2.72 -3.14 -18.26
N GLU A 152 2.37 -3.71 -19.42
CA GLU A 152 1.71 -2.96 -20.51
C GLU A 152 0.32 -2.46 -20.08
N THR A 153 -0.43 -3.29 -19.34
CA THR A 153 -1.74 -2.91 -18.79
C THR A 153 -1.62 -1.70 -17.88
N GLN A 154 -0.60 -1.67 -17.03
CA GLN A 154 -0.39 -0.61 -16.04
C GLN A 154 0.16 0.68 -16.68
N ASN A 155 1.12 0.54 -17.61
CA ASN A 155 1.82 1.70 -18.19
C ASN A 155 1.14 2.28 -19.42
N LYS A 156 0.17 1.56 -20.01
CA LYS A 156 -0.53 1.94 -21.25
C LYS A 156 0.46 2.25 -22.38
N LEU A 157 1.51 1.44 -22.46
CA LEU A 157 2.60 1.53 -23.42
C LEU A 157 3.04 0.12 -23.83
N PRO A 158 3.55 -0.08 -25.05
CA PRO A 158 4.08 -1.38 -25.45
C PRO A 158 5.39 -1.64 -24.69
N PHE A 159 5.62 -2.88 -24.27
CA PHE A 159 6.77 -3.25 -23.45
C PHE A 159 8.10 -3.03 -24.17
N SER A 160 8.10 -3.01 -25.50
CA SER A 160 9.29 -2.64 -26.29
C SER A 160 9.75 -1.19 -26.06
N ARG A 161 8.92 -0.33 -25.46
CA ARG A 161 9.29 1.03 -25.02
C ARG A 161 9.76 1.07 -23.56
N CYS A 162 9.80 -0.06 -22.88
CA CYS A 162 10.40 -0.16 -21.56
C CYS A 162 11.93 -0.05 -21.68
N GLU A 163 12.49 1.09 -21.26
CA GLU A 163 13.93 1.32 -21.34
C GLU A 163 14.77 0.37 -20.48
N GLU A 164 14.16 -0.28 -19.49
CA GLU A 164 14.81 -1.16 -18.53
C GLU A 164 14.07 -2.51 -18.45
N ALA A 165 13.67 -3.04 -19.61
CA ALA A 165 12.91 -4.29 -19.73
C ALA A 165 13.54 -5.47 -18.97
N ASP A 166 14.86 -5.64 -19.08
CA ASP A 166 15.58 -6.73 -18.42
C ASP A 166 15.57 -6.59 -16.90
N PHE A 167 15.68 -5.37 -16.38
CA PHE A 167 15.57 -5.10 -14.95
C PHE A 167 14.18 -5.44 -14.42
N ILE A 168 13.12 -5.11 -15.17
CA ILE A 168 11.74 -5.44 -14.80
C ILE A 168 11.52 -6.95 -14.81
N ILE A 169 11.94 -7.63 -15.89
CA ILE A 169 11.83 -9.09 -16.01
C ILE A 169 12.64 -9.76 -14.90
N GLN A 170 13.89 -9.37 -14.68
CA GLN A 170 14.74 -9.98 -13.65
C GLN A 170 14.16 -9.78 -12.25
N THR A 171 13.64 -8.60 -11.93
CA THR A 171 13.07 -8.33 -10.60
C THR A 171 11.86 -9.21 -10.31
N LEU A 172 11.00 -9.44 -11.30
CA LEU A 172 9.86 -10.36 -11.20
C LEU A 172 10.30 -11.84 -11.32
N MET A 173 11.44 -12.05 -11.98
CA MET A 173 12.33 -13.21 -12.20
C MET A 173 12.85 -13.91 -10.93
N THR A 174 13.49 -13.12 -10.08
CA THR A 174 14.36 -13.61 -9.00
C THR A 174 13.60 -13.97 -7.72
N GLN A 175 12.30 -13.66 -7.65
CA GLN A 175 11.47 -13.66 -6.44
C GLN A 175 11.27 -15.03 -5.75
N GLN A 176 11.78 -16.13 -6.32
CA GLN A 176 11.50 -17.48 -5.82
C GLN A 176 12.70 -18.43 -5.72
N ASN A 177 13.90 -17.99 -6.11
CA ASN A 177 15.09 -18.84 -6.11
C ASN A 177 15.90 -18.81 -4.80
N VAL A 178 15.39 -18.20 -3.72
CA VAL A 178 16.15 -18.10 -2.47
C VAL A 178 15.96 -19.36 -1.62
N GLY A 179 16.55 -20.44 -2.10
CA GLY A 179 16.75 -21.69 -1.38
C GLY A 179 18.25 -21.90 -1.09
N LYS A 180 18.62 -21.70 0.18
CA LYS A 180 19.82 -22.24 0.87
C LYS A 180 21.19 -21.75 0.40
N GLU A 181 21.52 -20.48 0.65
CA GLU A 181 22.88 -20.15 1.06
C GLU A 181 22.88 -19.91 2.57
N LYS A 182 23.56 -20.80 3.30
CA LYS A 182 23.86 -20.63 4.72
C LYS A 182 25.14 -19.81 4.82
N GLU A 183 25.03 -18.49 4.83
CA GLU A 183 26.04 -17.71 5.54
C GLU A 183 25.73 -17.82 7.04
N LYS A 184 26.76 -18.18 7.81
CA LYS A 184 26.71 -18.14 9.27
C LYS A 184 26.86 -16.69 9.69
N ASP A 185 25.76 -16.05 10.05
CA ASP A 185 25.83 -14.91 10.96
C ASP A 185 25.95 -15.50 12.38
N ASP A 186 27.10 -15.27 13.03
CA ASP A 186 27.39 -15.70 14.41
C ASP A 186 26.75 -14.75 15.47
N ASP A 187 25.81 -13.88 15.06
CA ASP A 187 25.06 -13.01 15.97
C ASP A 187 23.72 -13.68 16.34
N ASP A 188 23.59 -14.01 17.62
CA ASP A 188 22.48 -14.70 18.29
C ASP A 188 21.07 -14.14 17.92
N ASP A 189 20.46 -14.70 16.87
CA ASP A 189 19.14 -14.32 16.30
C ASP A 189 17.95 -14.86 17.14
N SER A 190 18.14 -14.99 18.46
CA SER A 190 17.17 -15.57 19.41
C SER A 190 15.86 -14.78 19.59
N ASP A 191 15.72 -13.61 18.95
CA ASP A 191 14.53 -12.75 19.04
C ASP A 191 13.57 -12.90 17.84
N PHE A 192 14.04 -13.52 16.75
CA PHE A 192 13.26 -13.81 15.55
C PHE A 192 13.20 -15.32 15.29
N GLU A 193 12.63 -16.11 16.22
CA GLU A 193 12.16 -17.45 15.87
C GLU A 193 11.19 -17.31 14.68
N GLY A 194 11.49 -18.03 13.58
CA GLY A 194 10.81 -17.92 12.29
C GLY A 194 9.31 -18.16 12.36
N ARG A 195 8.63 -18.00 11.20
CA ARG A 195 7.16 -18.12 10.97
C ARG A 195 6.41 -18.69 12.19
N ASP A 196 5.69 -17.83 12.94
CA ASP A 196 5.13 -18.17 14.26
C ASP A 196 4.54 -19.59 14.27
N GLU A 197 4.98 -20.46 15.18
CA GLU A 197 4.37 -21.78 15.35
C GLU A 197 2.86 -21.67 15.66
N GLU A 198 2.42 -20.54 16.23
CA GLU A 198 1.01 -20.21 16.43
C GLU A 198 0.23 -20.08 15.11
N LEU A 199 0.84 -19.55 14.03
CA LEU A 199 0.25 -19.45 12.69
C LEU A 199 0.19 -20.82 11.99
N GLU A 200 1.20 -21.68 12.17
CA GLU A 200 1.16 -23.05 11.62
C GLU A 200 0.15 -23.95 12.36
N LYS A 201 -0.11 -23.68 13.65
CA LYS A 201 -1.09 -24.41 14.48
C LYS A 201 -2.50 -23.82 14.46
N ALA A 202 -2.68 -22.58 13.96
CA ALA A 202 -3.97 -21.93 13.82
C ALA A 202 -4.81 -22.60 12.72
N LYS A 203 -5.42 -23.75 13.05
CA LYS A 203 -6.60 -24.23 12.33
C LYS A 203 -7.68 -23.16 12.46
N LEU A 204 -8.24 -22.72 11.32
CA LEU A 204 -9.40 -21.83 11.29
C LEU A 204 -10.41 -22.32 12.33
N ASN A 205 -10.79 -21.47 13.27
CA ASN A 205 -11.72 -21.90 14.30
C ASN A 205 -13.13 -22.06 13.68
N LYS A 206 -14.02 -22.77 14.36
CA LYS A 206 -15.38 -23.02 13.83
C LYS A 206 -16.15 -21.74 13.47
N LYS A 207 -15.87 -20.60 14.11
CA LYS A 207 -16.52 -19.32 13.80
C LYS A 207 -15.97 -18.72 12.50
N GLU A 208 -14.67 -18.80 12.28
CA GLU A 208 -13.99 -18.33 11.06
C GLU A 208 -14.35 -19.20 9.86
N ILE A 209 -14.36 -20.52 10.02
CA ILE A 209 -14.87 -21.45 9.01
C ILE A 209 -16.33 -21.09 8.70
N LYS A 210 -17.17 -20.88 9.70
CA LYS A 210 -18.58 -20.51 9.49
C LYS A 210 -18.76 -19.13 8.85
N GLN A 211 -17.87 -18.17 9.10
CA GLN A 211 -17.90 -16.86 8.44
C GLN A 211 -17.46 -16.94 6.98
N LEU A 212 -16.38 -17.68 6.69
CA LEU A 212 -15.93 -17.93 5.33
C LEU A 212 -16.95 -18.76 4.55
N GLN A 213 -17.57 -19.77 5.17
CA GLN A 213 -18.67 -20.54 4.62
C GLN A 213 -19.90 -19.66 4.35
N LYS A 214 -20.28 -18.79 5.29
CA LYS A 214 -21.40 -17.87 5.08
C LYS A 214 -21.11 -16.91 3.92
N ARG A 215 -19.87 -16.45 3.78
CA ARG A 215 -19.43 -15.68 2.61
C ARG A 215 -19.56 -16.52 1.33
N GLN A 216 -18.95 -17.72 1.27
CA GLN A 216 -18.99 -18.63 0.11
C GLN A 216 -20.39 -19.10 -0.29
N TYR A 217 -21.28 -19.33 0.66
CA TYR A 217 -22.68 -19.69 0.42
C TYR A 217 -23.48 -18.50 -0.13
N ASN A 218 -23.33 -17.32 0.49
CA ASN A 218 -23.96 -16.10 -0.03
C ASN A 218 -23.47 -15.77 -1.44
N LEU A 219 -22.18 -16.00 -1.73
CA LEU A 219 -21.60 -15.91 -3.08
C LEU A 219 -22.33 -16.82 -4.07
N ARG A 220 -22.48 -18.12 -3.75
CA ARG A 220 -23.17 -19.06 -4.65
C ARG A 220 -24.61 -18.64 -4.93
N ARG A 221 -25.31 -18.13 -3.91
CA ARG A 221 -26.71 -17.69 -4.01
C ARG A 221 -26.86 -16.41 -4.84
N ILE A 222 -26.02 -15.39 -4.63
CA ILE A 222 -26.08 -14.12 -5.38
C ILE A 222 -25.77 -14.37 -6.87
N TYR A 223 -24.80 -15.23 -7.18
CA TYR A 223 -24.52 -15.60 -8.57
C TYR A 223 -25.63 -16.44 -9.23
N GLU A 224 -26.33 -17.27 -8.46
CA GLU A 224 -27.51 -17.99 -8.95
C GLU A 224 -28.67 -17.01 -9.22
N GLU A 225 -28.83 -15.97 -8.39
CA GLU A 225 -29.82 -14.89 -8.54
C GLU A 225 -29.49 -13.98 -9.76
N GLU A 226 -28.23 -13.55 -9.96
CA GLU A 226 -27.81 -12.75 -11.13
C GLU A 226 -27.94 -13.52 -12.46
N LYS A 227 -27.75 -14.84 -12.42
CA LYS A 227 -27.94 -15.74 -13.57
C LYS A 227 -29.40 -15.89 -13.98
N GLU A 228 -30.35 -15.70 -13.06
CA GLU A 228 -31.78 -15.68 -13.36
C GLU A 228 -32.17 -14.32 -13.96
N GLU A 229 -31.64 -13.21 -13.44
CA GLU A 229 -31.88 -11.87 -14.00
C GLU A 229 -31.24 -11.63 -15.39
N GLU A 230 -30.09 -12.22 -15.70
CA GLU A 230 -29.49 -12.15 -17.06
C GLU A 230 -30.24 -13.01 -18.07
N LYS A 231 -30.87 -14.12 -17.64
CA LYS A 231 -31.71 -14.94 -18.51
C LYS A 231 -33.06 -14.31 -18.80
N GLU A 232 -33.63 -13.57 -17.86
CA GLU A 232 -34.86 -12.81 -18.09
C GLU A 232 -34.66 -11.58 -19.00
N LYS A 233 -33.42 -11.10 -19.18
CA LYS A 233 -33.11 -9.97 -20.08
C LYS A 233 -32.78 -10.36 -21.51
N ASP A 234 -32.53 -11.64 -21.79
CA ASP A 234 -32.31 -12.16 -23.15
C ASP A 234 -33.62 -12.62 -23.83
N ASP A 235 -34.75 -12.66 -23.10
CA ASP A 235 -36.05 -13.15 -23.59
C ASP A 235 -37.12 -12.07 -23.85
N ASP A 236 -36.86 -10.78 -23.54
CA ASP A 236 -37.80 -9.67 -23.79
C ASP A 236 -37.14 -8.54 -24.62
N ASP A 237 -36.93 -8.79 -25.91
CA ASP A 237 -36.85 -7.76 -26.96
C ASP A 237 -38.18 -7.83 -27.74
N ASP A 238 -39.14 -6.96 -27.40
CA ASP A 238 -40.08 -6.33 -28.34
C ASP A 238 -40.97 -5.30 -27.61
N ASP A 239 -40.65 -4.03 -27.86
CA ASP A 239 -41.53 -2.89 -28.16
C ASP A 239 -42.50 -2.23 -27.13
N GLU A 240 -42.41 -0.89 -27.21
CA GLU A 240 -43.42 0.18 -27.00
C GLU A 240 -43.61 0.86 -25.62
N GLU A 241 -42.94 2.02 -25.52
CA GLU A 241 -43.43 3.40 -25.27
C GLU A 241 -44.53 3.76 -24.23
N GLU A 242 -44.23 4.88 -23.51
CA GLU A 242 -45.12 5.87 -22.84
C GLU A 242 -45.89 5.40 -21.57
N GLU A 243 -46.11 6.18 -20.51
CA GLU A 243 -46.10 7.63 -20.25
C GLU A 243 -46.02 7.89 -18.71
N GLU A 244 -45.84 9.17 -18.34
CA GLU A 244 -45.64 9.71 -16.99
C GLU A 244 -46.87 9.60 -16.04
N GLU A 245 -46.65 9.67 -14.72
CA GLU A 245 -47.40 10.62 -13.86
C GLU A 245 -46.75 10.86 -12.48
N GLU A 246 -46.60 12.15 -12.13
CA GLU A 246 -46.24 12.66 -10.81
C GLU A 246 -47.41 12.56 -9.81
N GLU A 247 -47.14 12.39 -8.51
CA GLU A 247 -47.86 13.17 -7.48
C GLU A 247 -46.96 13.57 -6.30
N LYS A 248 -46.81 14.89 -6.15
CA LYS A 248 -46.24 15.61 -5.00
C LYS A 248 -47.30 15.85 -3.92
N LYS A 249 -46.96 15.67 -2.63
CA LYS A 249 -47.36 16.56 -1.51
C LYS A 249 -46.23 16.50 -0.46
N GLY A 250 -45.52 17.56 -0.06
CA GLY A 250 -45.85 18.97 0.01
C GLY A 250 -46.05 19.36 1.48
N GLY A 251 -45.06 20.01 2.11
CA GLY A 251 -45.19 20.46 3.51
C GLY A 251 -43.96 21.12 4.12
N ILE A 252 -43.50 22.24 3.57
CA ILE A 252 -42.55 23.16 4.20
C ILE A 252 -43.29 23.95 5.31
N ARG A 253 -42.72 24.02 6.52
CA ARG A 253 -42.97 25.11 7.47
C ARG A 253 -41.66 25.57 8.11
N VAL A 254 -41.25 26.78 7.71
CA VAL A 254 -40.26 27.61 8.39
C VAL A 254 -41.00 28.60 9.28
N SER A 255 -40.67 28.66 10.56
CA SER A 255 -40.82 29.87 11.38
C SER A 255 -39.83 29.83 12.55
N GLN A 256 -39.31 31.02 12.85
CA GLN A 256 -38.08 31.35 13.55
C GLN A 256 -38.14 31.37 15.10
N ILE A 257 -36.94 31.17 15.68
CA ILE A 257 -36.34 31.78 16.88
C ILE A 257 -36.84 31.38 18.29
N GLY A 258 -35.91 30.78 19.04
CA GLY A 258 -35.55 31.22 20.39
C GLY A 258 -35.99 30.34 21.57
N ALA A 259 -35.14 29.41 22.00
CA ALA A 259 -34.79 29.17 23.42
C ALA A 259 -33.92 27.92 23.57
N SER A 260 -32.81 28.10 24.30
CA SER A 260 -31.85 27.12 24.79
C SER A 260 -32.47 25.84 25.37
N GLN A 261 -32.19 24.67 24.77
CA GLN A 261 -32.21 23.37 25.45
C GLN A 261 -31.20 22.39 24.85
N ALA A 262 -30.30 21.93 25.73
CA ALA A 262 -29.57 20.67 25.83
C ALA A 262 -29.05 19.94 24.56
N PRO A 263 -27.78 19.48 24.55
CA PRO A 263 -27.19 18.78 23.42
C PRO A 263 -27.90 17.43 23.17
N LYS A 264 -28.56 17.33 22.02
CA LYS A 264 -29.19 16.08 21.55
C LYS A 264 -28.13 15.11 21.00
N LYS A 265 -28.10 13.92 21.62
CA LYS A 265 -27.64 12.60 21.13
C LYS A 265 -26.21 12.49 20.56
N LYS A 266 -25.36 11.76 21.30
CA LYS A 266 -24.09 11.18 20.87
C LYS A 266 -24.23 10.47 19.51
N SER A 267 -23.52 10.91 18.48
CA SER A 267 -23.27 10.11 17.27
C SER A 267 -22.40 8.92 17.67
N LYS A 268 -22.95 7.71 17.63
CA LYS A 268 -22.20 6.47 17.85
C LYS A 268 -21.57 6.04 16.53
N ASN A 269 -20.42 6.63 16.19
CA ASN A 269 -19.19 5.98 15.71
C ASN A 269 -18.41 7.03 14.89
N ASP A 270 -17.33 7.57 15.47
CA ASP A 270 -16.42 8.49 14.80
C ASP A 270 -15.08 7.78 14.61
N PRO A 271 -14.86 7.12 13.45
CA PRO A 271 -13.73 6.26 13.26
C PRO A 271 -12.42 7.04 13.07
N ASN A 272 -11.31 6.37 13.32
CA ASN A 272 -9.96 6.92 13.14
C ASN A 272 -9.66 7.11 11.66
N LYS A 273 -8.89 8.16 11.34
CA LYS A 273 -8.47 8.53 9.99
C LYS A 273 -6.96 8.59 9.83
N LEU A 274 -6.24 9.20 10.78
CA LEU A 274 -4.78 9.36 10.71
C LEU A 274 -4.14 9.02 12.05
N LEU A 275 -2.93 8.48 12.01
CA LEU A 275 -2.06 8.29 13.18
C LEU A 275 -0.76 9.08 13.00
N ILE A 276 -0.35 9.79 14.04
CA ILE A 276 0.93 10.48 14.12
C ILE A 276 1.59 10.10 15.44
N VAL A 277 2.77 9.50 15.38
CA VAL A 277 3.48 9.04 16.60
C VAL A 277 4.70 9.90 16.85
N GLY A 278 4.69 10.57 18.01
CA GLY A 278 5.76 11.40 18.52
C GLY A 278 7.04 10.60 18.72
N GLN A 279 8.15 11.11 18.17
CA GLN A 279 9.44 10.44 18.25
C GLN A 279 10.31 10.93 19.43
N ARG A 280 10.19 12.21 19.80
CA ARG A 280 10.89 12.83 20.95
C ARG A 280 10.15 12.66 22.28
N VAL A 281 8.85 12.92 22.27
CA VAL A 281 7.96 12.80 23.43
C VAL A 281 7.00 11.63 23.17
N PRO A 282 6.77 10.73 24.15
CA PRO A 282 5.91 9.56 24.00
C PRO A 282 4.42 9.95 23.96
N ARG A 283 4.03 10.63 22.88
CA ARG A 283 2.67 11.05 22.58
C ARG A 283 2.30 10.62 21.18
N SER A 284 1.13 10.04 21.02
CA SER A 284 0.54 9.71 19.74
C SER A 284 -0.73 10.53 19.53
N PHE A 285 -0.97 10.93 18.31
CA PHE A 285 -2.09 11.78 17.91
C PHE A 285 -2.93 11.00 16.90
N VAL A 286 -4.23 10.91 17.14
CA VAL A 286 -5.18 10.21 16.28
C VAL A 286 -6.23 11.20 15.81
N VAL A 287 -6.26 11.45 14.51
CA VAL A 287 -7.29 12.29 13.88
C VAL A 287 -8.48 11.39 13.56
N LYS A 288 -9.68 11.80 13.98
CA LYS A 288 -10.95 11.13 13.67
C LYS A 288 -11.54 11.62 12.35
N GLN A 289 -12.50 10.90 11.78
CA GLN A 289 -13.19 11.34 10.55
C GLN A 289 -13.93 12.67 10.75
N SER A 290 -14.46 12.94 11.94
CA SER A 290 -15.06 14.23 12.29
C SER A 290 -14.10 15.41 12.29
N GLY A 291 -12.78 15.16 12.29
CA GLY A 291 -11.74 16.17 12.50
C GLY A 291 -11.37 16.38 13.96
N GLN A 292 -11.96 15.64 14.92
CA GLN A 292 -11.49 15.57 16.31
C GLN A 292 -10.06 14.99 16.39
N LEU A 293 -9.26 15.47 17.34
CA LEU A 293 -7.89 15.01 17.58
C LEU A 293 -7.76 14.41 18.98
N ASP A 294 -7.56 13.10 19.06
CA ASP A 294 -7.29 12.39 20.31
C ASP A 294 -5.78 12.29 20.55
N ILE A 295 -5.34 12.60 21.76
CA ILE A 295 -3.95 12.58 22.19
C ILE A 295 -3.77 11.46 23.20
N PHE A 296 -2.87 10.53 22.90
CA PHE A 296 -2.51 9.41 23.74
C PHE A 296 -1.08 9.55 24.22
N SER A 297 -0.80 9.14 25.46
CA SER A 297 0.58 8.91 25.91
C SER A 297 0.95 7.45 25.69
N THR A 298 2.16 7.25 25.18
CA THR A 298 2.80 5.93 25.03
C THR A 298 3.80 5.64 26.16
N ALA A 299 3.81 6.47 27.22
CA ALA A 299 4.65 6.25 28.39
C ALA A 299 4.11 5.08 29.24
N SER A 300 4.98 4.17 29.67
CA SER A 300 4.67 3.23 30.76
C SER A 300 4.60 4.00 32.09
N GLY A 301 3.70 3.60 33.00
CA GLY A 301 3.37 4.34 34.22
C GLY A 301 4.53 4.81 35.12
N MET A 302 4.19 5.76 36.01
CA MET A 302 5.00 6.51 36.99
C MET A 302 6.16 7.38 36.46
N ASP A 303 6.68 7.17 35.26
CA ASP A 303 7.78 7.98 34.70
C ASP A 303 7.28 9.14 33.82
N GLN A 304 6.35 9.96 34.32
CA GLN A 304 6.09 11.28 33.72
C GLN A 304 7.23 12.28 33.98
N ALA A 305 8.19 11.94 34.83
CA ALA A 305 9.23 12.85 35.31
C ALA A 305 10.58 12.72 34.60
N GLU A 306 10.93 11.57 34.01
CA GLU A 306 12.20 11.42 33.27
C GLU A 306 11.97 10.48 32.08
N GLY A 307 12.33 10.93 30.87
CA GLY A 307 12.03 10.28 29.58
C GLY A 307 12.65 8.89 29.35
N ALA A 308 12.32 7.92 30.18
CA ALA A 308 12.78 6.53 30.08
C ALA A 308 11.70 5.66 29.41
N TYR A 309 11.82 5.45 28.10
CA TYR A 309 11.27 4.23 27.50
C TYR A 309 12.00 3.03 28.12
N ARG A 310 11.33 2.23 28.96
CA ARG A 310 11.92 0.94 29.37
C ARG A 310 12.12 0.07 28.13
N ARG A 311 13.37 -0.35 27.86
CA ARG A 311 13.69 -1.45 26.95
C ARG A 311 12.88 -2.69 27.38
N GLY A 312 11.92 -3.11 26.57
CA GLY A 312 11.22 -4.39 26.72
C GLY A 312 9.93 -4.41 27.55
N GLY A 313 9.33 -3.25 27.87
CA GLY A 313 7.99 -3.21 28.49
C GLY A 313 6.86 -3.19 27.45
N THR A 314 5.78 -3.96 27.67
CA THR A 314 4.51 -3.74 26.95
C THR A 314 3.95 -2.39 27.37
N GLY A 315 4.13 -1.35 26.56
CA GLY A 315 3.61 -0.02 26.86
C GLY A 315 2.11 -0.05 27.08
N VAL A 316 1.59 0.87 27.91
CA VAL A 316 0.14 1.08 28.05
C VAL A 316 -0.19 2.37 27.32
N LEU A 317 -1.08 2.29 26.32
CA LEU A 317 -1.60 3.47 25.68
C LEU A 317 -2.65 4.11 26.59
N SER A 318 -2.42 5.34 27.03
CA SER A 318 -3.35 6.07 27.91
C SER A 318 -3.88 7.30 27.20
N ALA A 319 -5.21 7.51 27.21
CA ALA A 319 -5.81 8.72 26.69
C ALA A 319 -5.42 9.90 27.60
N VAL A 320 -4.84 10.95 27.02
CA VAL A 320 -4.38 12.14 27.73
C VAL A 320 -5.39 13.26 27.59
N SER A 321 -5.78 13.56 26.36
CA SER A 321 -6.74 14.62 26.07
C SER A 321 -7.39 14.41 24.71
N THR A 322 -8.53 15.07 24.53
CA THR A 322 -9.23 15.16 23.26
C THR A 322 -9.38 16.62 22.92
N VAL A 323 -8.89 17.03 21.76
CA VAL A 323 -9.16 18.34 21.19
C VAL A 323 -10.41 18.21 20.31
N PRO A 324 -11.38 19.14 20.44
CA PRO A 324 -12.53 19.21 19.52
C PRO A 324 -12.10 19.30 18.05
N VAL A 325 -13.09 19.25 17.16
CA VAL A 325 -12.87 19.36 15.71
C VAL A 325 -11.88 20.47 15.39
N VAL A 326 -10.80 20.12 14.68
CA VAL A 326 -9.76 21.07 14.27
C VAL A 326 -10.38 22.15 13.39
N LYS A 327 -9.99 23.39 13.64
CA LYS A 327 -10.46 24.56 12.89
C LYS A 327 -9.29 25.35 12.35
N THR A 328 -9.49 25.98 11.21
CA THR A 328 -8.59 26.96 10.60
C THR A 328 -8.54 28.26 11.42
N LEU A 329 -7.68 29.21 11.03
CA LEU A 329 -7.58 30.52 11.71
C LEU A 329 -8.88 31.34 11.64
N ASP A 330 -9.69 31.13 10.61
CA ASP A 330 -11.03 31.72 10.42
C ASP A 330 -12.16 30.94 11.12
N ASP A 331 -11.82 30.02 12.02
CA ASP A 331 -12.76 29.17 12.79
C ASP A 331 -13.59 28.19 11.93
N THR A 332 -13.15 27.93 10.69
CA THR A 332 -13.78 26.95 9.80
C THR A 332 -13.31 25.53 10.16
N PRO A 333 -14.21 24.60 10.53
CA PRO A 333 -13.84 23.23 10.86
C PRO A 333 -13.37 22.45 9.64
N PHE A 334 -12.39 21.56 9.81
CA PHE A 334 -11.97 20.64 8.76
C PHE A 334 -11.37 19.35 9.33
N THR A 335 -11.40 18.30 8.51
CA THR A 335 -10.72 17.03 8.83
C THR A 335 -9.41 16.95 8.06
N PRO A 336 -8.25 16.99 8.74
CA PRO A 336 -6.95 16.89 8.08
C PRO A 336 -6.85 15.68 7.14
N SER A 337 -6.24 15.87 5.96
CA SER A 337 -5.95 14.79 5.00
C SER A 337 -4.56 14.18 5.22
N LYS A 338 -3.62 14.99 5.72
CA LYS A 338 -2.28 14.59 6.15
C LYS A 338 -1.86 15.42 7.35
N ALA A 339 -0.96 14.86 8.15
CA ALA A 339 -0.36 15.52 9.29
C ALA A 339 1.13 15.18 9.40
N LEU A 340 1.94 16.13 9.87
CA LEU A 340 3.37 15.96 10.08
C LEU A 340 3.78 16.59 11.42
N LEU A 341 4.64 15.91 12.18
CA LEU A 341 5.23 16.47 13.40
C LEU A 341 6.24 17.56 13.07
N TYR A 342 6.20 18.64 13.83
CA TYR A 342 7.00 19.83 13.60
C TYR A 342 7.54 20.41 14.92
N GLN A 343 8.76 20.96 14.85
CA GLN A 343 9.49 21.55 15.99
C GLN A 343 9.47 20.66 17.25
N GLY A 344 10.01 19.44 17.14
CA GLY A 344 10.17 18.54 18.29
C GLY A 344 8.85 18.11 18.95
N ASN A 345 7.80 17.86 18.15
CA ASN A 345 6.44 17.50 18.58
C ASN A 345 5.62 18.63 19.22
N ARG A 346 6.07 19.89 19.18
CA ARG A 346 5.30 21.03 19.72
C ARG A 346 4.11 21.38 18.84
N GLN A 347 4.25 21.16 17.53
CA GLN A 347 3.24 21.49 16.54
C GLN A 347 2.98 20.32 15.59
N LEU A 348 1.77 20.29 15.06
CA LEU A 348 1.36 19.43 13.95
C LEU A 348 1.10 20.31 12.74
N LEU A 349 1.72 19.99 11.60
CA LEU A 349 1.37 20.59 10.32
C LEU A 349 0.22 19.79 9.72
N LEU A 350 -0.88 20.45 9.42
CA LEU A 350 -2.11 19.82 8.95
C LEU A 350 -2.45 20.31 7.54
N LEU A 351 -2.77 19.38 6.66
CA LEU A 351 -3.31 19.69 5.33
C LEU A 351 -4.83 19.65 5.34
N ASN A 352 -5.44 20.73 4.88
CA ASN A 352 -6.88 20.80 4.68
C ASN A 352 -7.22 20.36 3.23
N PRO A 353 -8.06 19.33 3.01
CA PRO A 353 -8.42 18.87 1.67
C PRO A 353 -9.14 19.94 0.82
N ASP A 354 -9.80 20.91 1.45
CA ASP A 354 -10.52 22.00 0.79
C ASP A 354 -9.63 23.22 0.52
N ARG A 355 -8.51 23.36 1.26
CA ARG A 355 -7.53 24.46 1.13
C ARG A 355 -6.12 23.91 0.86
N ARG A 356 -5.96 23.23 -0.27
CA ARG A 356 -4.76 22.43 -0.60
C ARG A 356 -3.46 23.22 -0.79
N SER A 357 -3.51 24.54 -0.99
CA SER A 357 -2.31 25.39 -1.10
C SER A 357 -1.85 25.95 0.25
N VAL A 358 -2.47 25.52 1.36
CA VAL A 358 -2.24 26.04 2.71
C VAL A 358 -1.83 24.91 3.66
N VAL A 359 -0.79 25.16 4.45
CA VAL A 359 -0.38 24.33 5.58
C VAL A 359 -0.83 25.03 6.86
N SER A 360 -1.61 24.35 7.70
CA SER A 360 -2.03 24.86 9.01
C SER A 360 -1.11 24.34 10.10
N SER A 361 -0.48 25.22 10.87
CA SER A 361 0.30 24.83 12.04
C SER A 361 -0.59 24.81 13.29
N PHE A 362 -0.81 23.60 13.81
CA PHE A 362 -1.58 23.32 15.00
C PHE A 362 -0.66 23.21 16.22
N ASP A 363 -0.88 24.07 17.20
CA ASP A 363 -0.13 24.04 18.47
C ASP A 363 -0.76 23.02 19.42
N VAL A 364 0.04 22.04 19.83
CA VAL A 364 -0.44 20.90 20.64
C VAL A 364 -0.85 21.33 22.05
N GLU A 365 -0.16 22.31 22.64
CA GLU A 365 -0.43 22.78 24.00
C GLU A 365 -1.67 23.68 24.04
N ARG A 366 -1.82 24.54 23.02
CA ARG A 366 -2.97 25.44 22.89
C ARG A 366 -4.22 24.76 22.34
N GLY A 367 -4.06 23.60 21.70
CA GLY A 367 -5.16 22.83 21.13
C GLY A 367 -5.86 23.53 19.96
N LYS A 368 -5.14 24.35 19.18
CA LYS A 368 -5.70 25.08 18.03
C LYS A 368 -4.65 25.43 16.98
N VAL A 369 -5.11 25.74 15.76
CA VAL A 369 -4.26 26.33 14.72
C VAL A 369 -3.80 27.71 15.16
N VAL A 370 -2.50 27.97 15.06
CA VAL A 370 -1.86 29.23 15.45
C VAL A 370 -1.29 29.99 14.26
N GLU A 371 -0.94 29.28 13.19
CA GLU A 371 -0.40 29.87 11.96
C GLU A 371 -0.91 29.10 10.73
N GLU A 372 -0.98 29.79 9.59
CA GLU A 372 -1.23 29.21 8.28
C GLU A 372 -0.18 29.74 7.30
N TRP A 373 0.34 28.87 6.43
CA TRP A 373 1.37 29.20 5.45
C TRP A 373 0.93 28.78 4.05
N LYS A 374 1.13 29.66 3.06
CA LYS A 374 0.77 29.40 1.67
C LYS A 374 1.98 29.01 0.85
N THR A 375 1.72 28.22 -0.19
CA THR A 375 2.62 28.15 -1.34
C THR A 375 2.70 29.50 -2.04
N ASN A 376 3.79 29.81 -2.75
CA ASN A 376 3.91 31.04 -3.54
C ASN A 376 2.74 31.18 -4.55
N ASN A 377 2.56 32.39 -5.10
CA ASN A 377 1.43 32.95 -5.91
C ASN A 377 0.73 32.07 -6.99
N ALA A 378 1.04 30.78 -7.14
CA ALA A 378 0.48 29.86 -8.12
C ALA A 378 -0.46 28.78 -7.52
N ASP A 379 -1.01 28.95 -6.31
CA ASP A 379 -1.96 28.02 -5.66
C ASP A 379 -1.57 26.54 -5.81
N ALA A 380 -0.27 26.26 -5.67
CA ALA A 380 0.24 24.91 -5.80
C ALA A 380 -0.40 24.02 -4.73
N PRO A 381 -1.16 22.98 -5.08
CA PRO A 381 -1.69 22.08 -4.08
C PRO A 381 -0.55 21.33 -3.40
N ILE A 382 -0.78 20.92 -2.17
CA ILE A 382 0.08 20.04 -1.38
C ILE A 382 -0.73 18.78 -1.13
N ASP A 383 -0.20 17.64 -1.58
CA ASP A 383 -0.85 16.33 -1.47
C ASP A 383 -0.20 15.50 -0.35
N SER A 384 1.08 15.76 -0.08
CA SER A 384 1.86 15.12 0.98
C SER A 384 2.86 16.09 1.60
N LEU A 385 3.12 15.88 2.89
CA LEU A 385 4.19 16.54 3.63
C LEU A 385 5.27 15.50 3.95
N THR A 386 6.53 15.92 3.88
CA THR A 386 7.69 15.07 4.23
C THR A 386 8.64 15.88 5.13
N PRO A 387 9.18 15.30 6.20
CA PRO A 387 10.23 15.94 7.00
C PRO A 387 11.44 16.32 6.12
N SER A 388 12.20 17.35 6.47
CA SER A 388 13.40 17.74 5.72
C SER A 388 14.56 16.74 5.81
N ASN A 389 14.58 15.92 6.87
CA ASN A 389 15.45 14.77 7.04
C ASN A 389 14.78 13.74 7.96
N LYS A 390 15.23 12.47 7.95
CA LYS A 390 14.59 11.38 8.70
C LYS A 390 14.48 11.64 10.21
N GLY A 391 15.49 12.30 10.78
CA GLY A 391 15.56 12.64 12.20
C GLY A 391 14.83 13.93 12.58
N ALA A 392 14.35 14.72 11.62
CA ALA A 392 13.71 16.02 11.87
C ALA A 392 12.55 15.98 12.88
N PRO A 393 11.69 14.93 12.94
CA PRO A 393 10.65 14.83 13.97
C PRO A 393 11.19 14.82 15.42
N GLN A 394 12.47 14.50 15.63
CA GLN A 394 13.13 14.53 16.95
C GLN A 394 13.81 15.87 17.24
N LEU A 395 13.97 16.72 16.24
CA LEU A 395 14.72 17.96 16.30
C LEU A 395 13.79 19.17 16.21
N ASP A 396 14.32 20.36 16.55
CA ASP A 396 13.61 21.63 16.37
C ASP A 396 13.78 22.17 14.94
N GLU A 397 13.69 21.25 13.97
CA GLU A 397 13.82 21.54 12.54
C GLU A 397 12.61 22.32 12.04
N GLN A 398 12.87 23.36 11.24
CA GLN A 398 11.84 24.33 10.84
C GLN A 398 11.48 24.25 9.37
N THR A 399 12.28 23.54 8.58
CA THR A 399 11.98 23.27 7.17
C THR A 399 11.31 21.94 6.98
N PHE A 400 10.45 21.85 5.97
CA PHE A 400 9.78 20.61 5.56
C PHE A 400 9.53 20.66 4.05
N LEU A 401 9.14 19.53 3.46
CA LEU A 401 8.83 19.46 2.03
C LEU A 401 7.33 19.33 1.80
N GLY A 402 6.85 20.08 0.80
CA GLY A 402 5.55 19.85 0.17
C GLY A 402 5.73 19.06 -1.12
N ILE A 403 4.86 18.07 -1.35
CA ILE A 403 4.84 17.24 -2.56
C ILE A 403 3.43 17.27 -3.14
N ASN A 404 3.32 17.39 -4.46
CA ASN A 404 2.11 17.15 -5.22
C ASN A 404 2.40 16.36 -6.49
N LYS A 405 1.35 16.00 -7.24
CA LYS A 405 1.46 15.19 -8.47
C LYS A 405 2.49 15.68 -9.49
N ASN A 406 2.87 16.96 -9.51
CA ASN A 406 3.72 17.56 -10.53
C ASN A 406 4.97 18.29 -10.01
N GLN A 407 5.14 18.44 -8.70
CA GLN A 407 6.30 19.11 -8.12
C GLN A 407 6.52 18.73 -6.67
N TYR A 408 7.74 18.98 -6.21
CA TYR A 408 8.07 19.07 -4.80
C TYR A 408 8.83 20.37 -4.53
N PHE A 409 8.75 20.87 -3.31
CA PHE A 409 9.40 22.11 -2.90
C PHE A 409 9.66 22.12 -1.40
N VAL A 410 10.70 22.83 -0.98
CA VAL A 410 11.01 23.06 0.44
C VAL A 410 10.22 24.28 0.92
N MET A 411 9.60 24.16 2.09
CA MET A 411 8.94 25.24 2.79
C MET A 411 9.74 25.64 4.04
N ASP A 412 9.86 26.94 4.27
CA ASP A 412 10.42 27.53 5.49
C ASP A 412 9.52 28.67 5.97
N PRO A 413 8.75 28.47 7.05
CA PRO A 413 7.88 29.49 7.63
C PRO A 413 8.60 30.79 8.03
N ARG A 414 9.92 30.76 8.25
CA ARG A 414 10.67 31.96 8.62
C ARG A 414 10.77 32.96 7.47
N ILE A 415 10.71 32.51 6.22
CA ILE A 415 10.76 33.39 5.04
C ILE A 415 9.57 34.36 5.04
N ALA A 416 8.37 33.86 5.38
CA ALA A 416 7.19 34.69 5.56
C ALA A 416 7.39 35.81 6.59
N SER A 417 8.12 35.52 7.69
CA SER A 417 8.38 36.49 8.75
C SER A 417 9.41 37.56 8.39
N ALA A 418 10.23 37.35 7.35
CA ALA A 418 11.26 38.28 6.90
C ALA A 418 10.69 39.38 5.97
N ALA A 419 9.72 39.03 5.11
CA ALA A 419 9.07 39.98 4.19
C ALA A 419 8.20 41.04 4.91
N GLY A 420 7.75 40.75 6.15
CA GLY A 420 6.90 41.65 6.95
C GLY A 420 7.65 42.64 7.85
N ARG A 421 8.98 42.63 7.92
CA ARG A 421 9.76 43.51 8.82
C ARG A 421 10.12 44.88 8.24
N GLY A 422 9.72 45.17 6.99
CA GLY A 422 10.09 46.41 6.28
C GLY A 422 9.03 47.52 6.25
N GLY A 423 7.85 47.35 6.86
CA GLY A 423 6.75 48.31 6.70
C GLY A 423 5.84 48.41 7.91
N SER A 424 5.65 49.65 8.37
CA SER A 424 4.71 50.05 9.42
C SER A 424 3.30 49.45 9.25
N GLY A 425 2.79 48.84 10.32
CA GLY A 425 1.43 49.16 10.78
C GLY A 425 0.22 48.49 10.14
N SER A 426 0.30 47.30 9.53
CA SER A 426 -0.91 46.53 9.22
C SER A 426 -0.73 45.03 9.45
N ARG A 427 -1.45 44.48 10.44
CA ARG A 427 -1.69 43.04 10.62
C ARG A 427 -2.60 42.58 9.48
N SER A 428 -2.03 42.47 8.29
CA SER A 428 -2.71 41.87 7.16
C SER A 428 -2.86 40.37 7.43
N THR A 429 -4.09 39.87 7.34
CA THR A 429 -4.49 38.46 7.24
C THR A 429 -3.93 37.75 6.00
N ALA A 430 -3.00 38.38 5.28
CA ALA A 430 -2.33 37.84 4.12
C ALA A 430 -1.40 36.69 4.54
N ILE A 431 -1.83 35.48 4.16
CA ILE A 431 -1.04 34.28 4.32
C ILE A 431 0.17 34.38 3.39
N ASN A 432 1.37 34.44 3.97
CA ASN A 432 2.61 34.72 3.25
C ASN A 432 3.18 33.50 2.51
N PRO A 433 3.81 33.71 1.35
CA PRO A 433 4.54 32.67 0.62
C PRO A 433 5.74 32.15 1.42
N CYS A 434 5.83 30.83 1.62
CA CYS A 434 6.90 30.21 2.42
C CYS A 434 7.80 29.23 1.63
N ILE A 435 7.70 29.19 0.30
CA ILE A 435 8.55 28.31 -0.50
C ILE A 435 9.97 28.88 -0.58
N VAL A 436 10.96 28.01 -0.37
CA VAL A 436 12.37 28.36 -0.53
C VAL A 436 12.74 28.36 -2.01
N ASP A 437 13.11 29.53 -2.53
CA ASP A 437 13.50 29.68 -3.94
C ASP A 437 14.68 28.77 -4.31
N GLY A 438 14.56 28.11 -5.47
CA GLY A 438 15.59 27.21 -5.99
C GLY A 438 15.70 25.86 -5.26
N LYS A 439 14.89 25.58 -4.23
CA LYS A 439 14.82 24.27 -3.56
C LYS A 439 13.50 23.57 -3.86
N GLY A 440 13.50 22.79 -4.93
CA GLY A 440 12.35 22.09 -5.45
C GLY A 440 12.50 21.79 -6.93
N GLN A 441 11.59 21.01 -7.47
CA GLN A 441 11.52 20.73 -8.90
C GLN A 441 10.05 20.69 -9.33
N GLN A 442 9.74 21.46 -10.37
CA GLN A 442 8.47 21.37 -11.09
C GLN A 442 8.66 20.65 -12.43
N TYR A 443 7.73 19.75 -12.75
CA TYR A 443 7.71 19.05 -14.04
C TYR A 443 6.77 19.74 -15.03
N ALA A 444 7.09 19.65 -16.33
CA ALA A 444 6.24 20.19 -17.38
C ALA A 444 4.98 19.32 -17.54
N SER A 445 3.89 19.89 -18.06
CA SER A 445 2.64 19.14 -18.26
C SER A 445 2.80 17.93 -19.18
N SER A 446 3.75 17.97 -20.13
CA SER A 446 4.07 16.84 -21.02
C SER A 446 4.90 15.74 -20.34
N THR A 447 5.57 16.05 -19.23
CA THR A 447 6.48 15.15 -18.50
C THR A 447 6.07 14.97 -17.04
N ARG A 448 4.76 15.10 -16.75
CA ARG A 448 4.20 14.95 -15.40
C ARG A 448 4.71 13.66 -14.75
N ALA A 449 5.26 13.83 -13.55
CA ALA A 449 5.86 12.74 -12.79
C ALA A 449 4.85 11.96 -11.94
N PHE A 450 3.64 12.50 -11.71
CA PHE A 450 2.58 11.88 -10.87
C PHE A 450 3.09 11.47 -9.48
N LEU A 451 3.84 12.36 -8.82
CA LEU A 451 4.43 12.08 -7.51
C LEU A 451 3.34 11.82 -6.46
N THR A 452 3.61 10.90 -5.53
CA THR A 452 2.63 10.43 -4.52
C THR A 452 3.15 10.47 -3.09
N SER A 453 4.34 9.94 -2.84
CA SER A 453 4.89 9.76 -1.49
C SER A 453 6.39 10.08 -1.47
N GLY A 454 6.86 10.76 -0.43
CA GLY A 454 8.27 11.10 -0.25
C GLY A 454 8.80 10.74 1.14
N ALA A 455 10.08 10.43 1.19
CA ALA A 455 10.81 10.11 2.42
C ALA A 455 12.27 10.57 2.29
N THR A 456 12.91 10.87 3.42
CA THR A 456 14.25 11.47 3.45
C THR A 456 15.24 10.62 4.23
N THR A 457 16.53 10.73 3.90
CA THR A 457 17.64 10.16 4.69
C THR A 457 17.95 11.03 5.91
N ASN A 458 18.84 10.58 6.82
CA ASN A 458 19.34 11.46 7.90
C ASN A 458 20.10 12.69 7.34
N ALA A 459 20.72 12.56 6.17
CA ALA A 459 21.46 13.66 5.51
C ALA A 459 20.55 14.67 4.77
N GLY A 460 19.23 14.45 4.76
CA GLY A 460 18.27 15.32 4.08
C GLY A 460 18.19 15.13 2.56
N GLN A 461 18.71 14.02 2.03
CA GLN A 461 18.44 13.59 0.66
C GLN A 461 17.01 13.07 0.56
N LEU A 462 16.38 13.20 -0.61
CA LEU A 462 14.95 12.94 -0.81
C LEU A 462 14.73 11.81 -1.80
N ALA A 463 13.91 10.82 -1.41
CA ALA A 463 13.31 9.86 -2.33
C ALA A 463 11.85 10.27 -2.56
N ILE A 464 11.37 10.20 -3.81
CA ILE A 464 9.95 10.38 -4.15
C ILE A 464 9.47 9.25 -5.05
N GLY A 465 8.38 8.58 -4.67
CA GLY A 465 7.66 7.62 -5.50
C GLY A 465 6.52 8.26 -6.30
N SER A 466 6.06 7.59 -7.36
CA SER A 466 4.93 8.05 -8.18
C SER A 466 3.78 7.05 -8.30
N ALA A 467 2.66 7.53 -8.85
CA ALA A 467 1.52 6.72 -9.23
C ALA A 467 1.83 5.73 -10.37
N LYS A 468 2.99 5.86 -11.03
CA LYS A 468 3.47 4.90 -12.05
C LYS A 468 4.43 3.86 -11.47
N GLY A 469 4.71 3.93 -10.16
CA GLY A 469 5.64 3.04 -9.48
C GLY A 469 7.11 3.45 -9.56
N ASP A 470 7.46 4.50 -10.31
CA ASP A 470 8.85 4.97 -10.41
C ASP A 470 9.32 5.64 -9.11
N ILE A 471 10.62 5.57 -8.83
CA ILE A 471 11.24 6.16 -7.64
C ILE A 471 12.37 7.09 -8.07
N ARG A 472 12.37 8.31 -7.55
CA ARG A 472 13.34 9.37 -7.89
C ARG A 472 14.16 9.73 -6.66
N LEU A 473 15.49 9.70 -6.82
CA LEU A 473 16.45 10.02 -5.76
C LEU A 473 17.08 11.38 -6.02
N PHE A 474 17.03 12.27 -5.04
CA PHE A 474 17.56 13.62 -5.10
C PHE A 474 18.62 13.83 -4.03
N ASP A 475 19.67 14.58 -4.36
CA ASP A 475 20.68 14.98 -3.39
C ASP A 475 20.12 16.01 -2.39
N ASN A 476 20.88 16.31 -1.34
CA ASN A 476 20.52 17.28 -0.32
C ASN A 476 20.40 18.73 -0.83
N SER A 477 20.90 19.03 -2.04
CA SER A 477 20.76 20.36 -2.62
C SER A 477 19.30 20.64 -2.98
N LEU A 478 18.58 19.60 -3.45
CA LEU A 478 17.20 19.69 -3.94
C LEU A 478 17.00 20.76 -5.02
N GLN A 479 18.06 21.14 -5.74
CA GLN A 479 18.02 22.20 -6.76
C GLN A 479 17.98 21.66 -8.19
N LYS A 480 18.14 20.34 -8.35
CA LYS A 480 18.39 19.70 -9.64
C LYS A 480 17.41 18.56 -9.86
N ARG A 481 17.40 18.08 -11.11
CA ARG A 481 16.76 16.80 -11.47
C ARG A 481 17.30 15.67 -10.58
N ALA A 482 16.49 14.62 -10.46
CA ALA A 482 16.87 13.41 -9.73
C ALA A 482 18.23 12.90 -10.21
N LYS A 483 19.09 12.49 -9.28
CA LYS A 483 20.36 11.81 -9.59
C LYS A 483 20.09 10.44 -10.20
N THR A 484 19.12 9.73 -9.62
CA THR A 484 18.71 8.40 -10.07
C THR A 484 17.21 8.37 -10.25
N LEU A 485 16.78 7.82 -11.38
CA LEU A 485 15.40 7.39 -11.63
C LEU A 485 15.41 5.86 -11.67
N ILE A 486 14.69 5.24 -10.75
CA ILE A 486 14.47 3.79 -10.72
C ILE A 486 13.10 3.54 -11.35
N PRO A 487 13.01 2.73 -12.42
CA PRO A 487 11.75 2.49 -13.11
C PRO A 487 10.77 1.74 -12.21
N GLY A 488 9.50 2.09 -12.35
CA GLY A 488 8.41 1.41 -11.66
C GLY A 488 8.00 0.11 -12.35
N PHE A 489 7.42 -0.78 -11.55
CA PHE A 489 6.84 -2.02 -12.06
C PHE A 489 5.42 -1.84 -12.60
N GLY A 490 4.85 -0.63 -12.46
CA GLY A 490 3.55 -0.19 -12.96
C GLY A 490 2.46 -0.04 -11.89
N ASP A 491 2.69 -0.56 -10.68
CA ASP A 491 1.83 -0.29 -9.52
C ASP A 491 2.17 1.04 -8.82
N PRO A 492 1.17 1.78 -8.33
CA PRO A 492 1.39 3.07 -7.67
C PRO A 492 2.15 2.89 -6.35
N ILE A 493 3.15 3.76 -6.10
CA ILE A 493 3.74 3.88 -4.77
C ILE A 493 2.76 4.66 -3.88
N ILE A 494 2.20 4.00 -2.87
CA ILE A 494 1.24 4.59 -1.92
C ILE A 494 1.89 5.06 -0.61
N GLY A 495 3.12 4.60 -0.35
CA GLY A 495 3.90 4.94 0.83
C GLY A 495 5.37 4.59 0.63
N MET A 496 6.27 5.24 1.36
CA MET A 496 7.71 4.99 1.25
C MET A 496 8.43 5.39 2.54
N ASP A 497 9.50 4.67 2.84
CA ASP A 497 10.48 5.04 3.87
C ASP A 497 11.91 4.71 3.41
N VAL A 498 12.90 5.41 3.95
CA VAL A 498 14.32 5.28 3.58
C VAL A 498 15.14 4.99 4.83
N SER A 499 16.14 4.11 4.78
CA SER A 499 17.07 3.89 5.90
C SER A 499 17.82 5.18 6.25
N GLN A 500 18.29 5.28 7.49
CA GLN A 500 19.03 6.44 7.99
C GLN A 500 20.20 6.85 7.10
N ASP A 501 20.98 5.87 6.65
CA ASP A 501 22.15 6.03 5.79
C ASP A 501 21.80 6.17 4.30
N GLY A 502 20.53 6.05 3.93
CA GLY A 502 20.09 6.10 2.55
C GLY A 502 20.40 4.87 1.72
N LEU A 503 21.02 3.81 2.26
CA LEU A 503 21.35 2.60 1.48
C LEU A 503 20.12 1.80 1.03
N TRP A 504 19.02 1.92 1.76
CA TRP A 504 17.83 1.11 1.54
C TRP A 504 16.56 1.94 1.50
N ILE A 505 15.65 1.56 0.60
CA ILE A 505 14.32 2.15 0.47
C ILE A 505 13.31 1.01 0.60
N VAL A 506 12.26 1.22 1.38
CA VAL A 506 11.04 0.40 1.32
C VAL A 506 9.94 1.23 0.66
N ALA A 507 9.47 0.79 -0.51
CA ALA A 507 8.36 1.40 -1.23
C ALA A 507 7.14 0.48 -1.15
N THR A 508 6.01 1.04 -0.72
CA THR A 508 4.75 0.32 -0.53
C THR A 508 3.88 0.50 -1.76
N THR A 509 3.42 -0.60 -2.35
CA THR A 509 2.31 -0.64 -3.32
C THR A 509 1.06 -1.17 -2.62
N PRO A 510 -0.12 -1.15 -3.26
CA PRO A 510 -1.33 -1.67 -2.63
C PRO A 510 -1.20 -3.13 -2.16
N THR A 511 -0.46 -3.98 -2.86
CA THR A 511 -0.49 -5.44 -2.64
C THR A 511 0.87 -6.07 -2.34
N TYR A 512 1.96 -5.31 -2.38
CA TYR A 512 3.31 -5.76 -2.05
C TYR A 512 4.23 -4.59 -1.65
N LEU A 513 5.41 -4.90 -1.12
CA LEU A 513 6.48 -3.93 -0.87
C LEU A 513 7.65 -4.20 -1.81
N LEU A 514 8.39 -3.15 -2.14
CA LEU A 514 9.68 -3.22 -2.84
C LEU A 514 10.76 -2.70 -1.91
N VAL A 515 11.78 -3.51 -1.69
CA VAL A 515 12.96 -3.14 -0.91
C VAL A 515 14.13 -2.98 -1.86
N LEU A 516 14.59 -1.73 -2.00
CA LEU A 516 15.61 -1.34 -2.97
C LEU A 516 16.93 -1.05 -2.27
N ASN A 517 18.01 -1.58 -2.81
CA ASN A 517 19.36 -1.19 -2.44
C ASN A 517 19.81 -0.06 -3.38
N THR A 518 20.22 1.07 -2.83
CA THR A 518 20.63 2.24 -3.62
C THR A 518 22.14 2.35 -3.82
N GLU A 519 22.92 1.38 -3.35
CA GLU A 519 24.37 1.35 -3.49
C GLU A 519 24.76 1.24 -4.97
N LEU A 520 25.77 2.02 -5.36
CA LEU A 520 26.33 1.94 -6.72
C LEU A 520 27.14 0.65 -6.89
N PRO A 521 27.17 0.05 -8.09
CA PRO A 521 28.01 -1.11 -8.39
C PRO A 521 29.51 -0.86 -8.20
N THR A 522 29.94 0.40 -8.30
CA THR A 522 31.33 0.84 -8.09
C THR A 522 31.67 1.17 -6.63
N SER A 523 30.70 0.98 -5.72
CA SER A 523 30.90 1.15 -4.28
C SER A 523 31.91 0.14 -3.75
N SER A 524 32.64 0.52 -2.70
CA SER A 524 33.53 -0.37 -1.94
C SER A 524 33.16 -0.30 -0.46
N GLU A 525 33.58 -1.28 0.34
CA GLU A 525 33.34 -1.24 1.78
C GLU A 525 33.91 0.01 2.46
N ALA A 526 35.07 0.50 1.97
CA ALA A 526 35.72 1.70 2.50
C ALA A 526 34.98 3.01 2.13
N GLN A 527 34.23 3.01 1.02
CA GLN A 527 33.49 4.17 0.56
C GLN A 527 32.16 3.74 -0.07
N LYS A 528 31.11 3.75 0.74
CA LYS A 528 29.75 3.51 0.27
C LYS A 528 29.25 4.70 -0.52
N ILE A 529 28.94 4.48 -1.80
CA ILE A 529 28.37 5.50 -2.69
C ILE A 529 26.94 5.09 -3.01
N ILE A 530 25.99 6.02 -2.83
CA ILE A 530 24.56 5.76 -3.00
C ILE A 530 23.93 6.59 -4.12
N GLY A 531 22.78 6.09 -4.60
CA GLY A 531 22.01 6.64 -5.70
C GLY A 531 21.47 8.05 -5.50
N PHE A 532 21.51 8.56 -4.27
CA PHE A 532 21.17 9.94 -3.93
C PHE A 532 22.28 10.93 -4.27
N ASP A 533 23.54 10.49 -4.30
CA ASP A 533 24.70 11.35 -4.57
C ASP A 533 25.15 11.26 -6.03
N LYS A 534 25.13 10.04 -6.57
CA LYS A 534 25.51 9.73 -7.95
C LYS A 534 24.44 8.88 -8.62
N SER A 535 24.30 9.03 -9.94
CA SER A 535 23.36 8.21 -10.72
C SER A 535 23.75 6.74 -10.63
N ILE A 536 22.80 5.87 -10.29
CA ILE A 536 23.00 4.42 -10.38
C ILE A 536 22.94 4.02 -11.86
N PRO A 537 24.03 3.47 -12.44
CA PRO A 537 24.02 2.96 -13.80
C PRO A 537 22.90 1.94 -14.02
N LYS A 538 22.42 1.82 -15.26
CA LYS A 538 21.45 0.76 -15.61
C LYS A 538 22.10 -0.62 -15.47
N ASP A 539 23.33 -0.75 -15.95
CA ASP A 539 24.11 -1.98 -15.85
C ASP A 539 24.62 -2.23 -14.42
N GLY A 540 24.42 -3.45 -13.92
CA GLY A 540 24.85 -3.85 -12.59
C GLY A 540 23.97 -3.35 -11.44
N ARG A 541 22.87 -2.64 -11.73
CA ARG A 541 21.87 -2.24 -10.72
C ARG A 541 21.30 -3.49 -10.04
N LYS A 542 21.32 -3.51 -8.71
CA LYS A 542 20.72 -4.60 -7.91
C LYS A 542 19.20 -4.59 -8.10
N ALA A 543 18.63 -5.75 -8.42
CA ALA A 543 17.18 -5.92 -8.52
C ALA A 543 16.52 -5.72 -7.14
N PRO A 544 15.38 -5.01 -7.05
CA PRO A 544 14.61 -4.88 -5.81
C PRO A 544 14.16 -6.23 -5.26
N VAL A 545 14.09 -6.33 -3.94
CA VAL A 545 13.46 -7.46 -3.25
C VAL A 545 11.97 -7.17 -3.10
N LYS A 546 11.11 -7.96 -3.74
CA LYS A 546 9.65 -7.84 -3.58
C LYS A 546 9.21 -8.64 -2.35
N LEU A 547 8.58 -7.96 -1.39
CA LEU A 547 7.95 -8.58 -0.24
C LEU A 547 6.45 -8.68 -0.48
N GLN A 548 5.92 -9.89 -0.42
CA GLN A 548 4.51 -10.19 -0.52
C GLN A 548 4.20 -11.31 0.48
N LEU A 549 2.99 -11.32 1.04
CA LEU A 549 2.56 -12.41 1.89
C LEU A 549 2.50 -13.71 1.08
N ASP A 550 2.84 -14.83 1.70
CA ASP A 550 2.64 -16.16 1.13
C ASP A 550 1.15 -16.36 0.83
N TYR A 551 0.83 -16.93 -0.34
CA TYR A 551 -0.54 -17.14 -0.76
C TYR A 551 -1.36 -17.93 0.27
N LYS A 552 -0.74 -18.84 1.03
CA LYS A 552 -1.44 -19.60 2.09
C LYS A 552 -1.90 -18.69 3.23
N ASP A 553 -1.09 -17.69 3.59
CA ASP A 553 -1.44 -16.74 4.65
C ASP A 553 -2.50 -15.75 4.15
N VAL A 554 -2.41 -15.36 2.88
CA VAL A 554 -3.46 -14.56 2.23
C VAL A 554 -4.80 -15.29 2.27
N ILE A 555 -4.86 -16.54 1.80
CA ILE A 555 -6.08 -17.34 1.80
C ILE A 555 -6.64 -17.53 3.21
N ARG A 556 -5.78 -17.85 4.18
CA ARG A 556 -6.21 -18.24 5.53
C ARG A 556 -6.62 -17.06 6.41
N LEU A 557 -5.95 -15.92 6.26
CA LEU A 557 -6.01 -14.85 7.25
C LEU A 557 -6.54 -13.56 6.64
N VAL A 558 -5.98 -13.15 5.51
CA VAL A 558 -6.14 -11.78 5.01
C VAL A 558 -7.30 -11.65 4.03
N GLY A 559 -7.45 -12.59 3.10
CA GLY A 559 -8.31 -12.46 1.94
C GLY A 559 -7.71 -11.49 0.92
N ILE A 560 -8.19 -10.25 0.91
CA ILE A 560 -7.72 -9.21 -0.02
C ILE A 560 -6.60 -8.41 0.65
N VAL A 561 -5.43 -8.36 0.02
CA VAL A 561 -4.28 -7.61 0.54
C VAL A 561 -4.42 -6.13 0.16
N SER A 562 -4.39 -5.27 1.17
CA SER A 562 -4.22 -3.83 1.00
C SER A 562 -3.26 -3.33 2.08
N PHE A 563 -2.02 -3.02 1.71
CA PHE A 563 -1.00 -2.60 2.67
C PHE A 563 -1.15 -1.12 3.05
N THR A 564 -0.97 -0.82 4.33
CA THR A 564 -0.66 0.54 4.78
C THR A 564 0.80 0.88 4.51
N PRO A 565 1.20 2.17 4.44
CA PRO A 565 2.59 2.55 4.24
C PRO A 565 3.56 1.84 5.19
N ALA A 566 4.48 1.07 4.64
CA ALA A 566 5.50 0.36 5.39
C ALA A 566 6.57 1.33 5.92
N LYS A 567 7.11 1.03 7.10
CA LYS A 567 8.10 1.86 7.79
C LYS A 567 9.25 1.01 8.31
N PHE A 568 10.45 1.57 8.29
CA PHE A 568 11.57 1.02 9.04
C PHE A 568 11.47 1.40 10.52
N ASN A 569 12.01 0.57 11.41
CA ASN A 569 12.26 1.00 12.78
C ASN A 569 13.34 2.10 12.77
N TYR A 570 13.19 3.13 13.60
CA TYR A 570 14.18 4.21 13.68
C TYR A 570 14.80 4.27 15.07
N ASP A 571 16.13 4.25 15.11
CA ASP A 571 16.93 4.51 16.30
C ASP A 571 18.21 5.25 15.87
N PRO A 572 18.49 6.46 16.39
CA PRO A 572 19.70 7.21 16.03
C PRO A 572 21.01 6.46 16.25
N GLN A 573 21.03 5.43 17.11
CA GLN A 573 22.23 4.68 17.48
C GLN A 573 22.39 3.36 16.71
N THR A 574 21.34 2.88 16.04
CA THR A 574 21.38 1.56 15.39
C THR A 574 20.74 1.58 14.01
N LEU A 575 21.29 0.77 13.11
CA LEU A 575 20.68 0.53 11.81
C LEU A 575 19.34 -0.19 11.94
N GLU A 576 18.50 -0.01 10.92
CA GLU A 576 17.21 -0.63 10.75
C GLU A 576 17.33 -2.17 10.78
N ARG A 577 16.39 -2.83 11.45
CA ARG A 577 16.29 -4.29 11.60
C ARG A 577 14.91 -4.84 11.24
N THR A 578 13.90 -3.98 11.15
CA THR A 578 12.51 -4.41 11.01
C THR A 578 11.76 -3.50 10.05
N ILE A 579 10.92 -4.11 9.23
CA ILE A 579 9.92 -3.41 8.41
C ILE A 579 8.55 -3.75 8.98
N VAL A 580 7.73 -2.75 9.26
CA VAL A 580 6.34 -2.92 9.71
C VAL A 580 5.38 -2.30 8.71
N THR A 581 4.30 -3.02 8.43
CA THR A 581 3.10 -2.52 7.73
C THR A 581 1.89 -3.26 8.30
N SER A 582 0.71 -3.01 7.77
CA SER A 582 -0.51 -3.72 8.14
C SER A 582 -1.39 -3.93 6.91
N THR A 583 -2.29 -4.90 7.00
CA THR A 583 -3.33 -5.12 6.01
C THR A 583 -4.58 -5.65 6.68
N GLY A 584 -5.74 -5.05 6.39
CA GLY A 584 -6.98 -5.35 7.13
C GLY A 584 -6.75 -5.27 8.65
N PRO A 585 -7.19 -6.26 9.45
CA PRO A 585 -6.96 -6.30 10.89
C PRO A 585 -5.60 -6.92 11.29
N PHE A 586 -4.60 -6.94 10.42
CA PHE A 586 -3.32 -7.62 10.69
C PHE A 586 -2.12 -6.67 10.64
N ILE A 587 -1.23 -6.76 11.62
CA ILE A 587 0.13 -6.19 11.56
C ILE A 587 1.05 -7.22 10.92
N ILE A 588 1.84 -6.79 9.95
CA ILE A 588 2.87 -7.61 9.32
C ILE A 588 4.25 -7.04 9.67
N THR A 589 5.11 -7.91 10.18
CA THR A 589 6.47 -7.55 10.61
C THR A 589 7.49 -8.40 9.88
N TRP A 590 8.29 -7.79 9.01
CA TRP A 590 9.40 -8.46 8.32
C TRP A 590 10.72 -8.27 9.05
N ASN A 591 11.53 -9.33 9.12
CA ASN A 591 12.92 -9.22 9.53
C ASN A 591 13.75 -8.62 8.39
N PHE A 592 14.18 -7.37 8.56
CA PHE A 592 14.90 -6.66 7.50
C PHE A 592 16.29 -7.25 7.24
N ARG A 593 16.92 -7.89 8.23
CA ARG A 593 18.20 -8.60 8.02
C ARG A 593 18.01 -9.75 7.04
N SER A 594 16.99 -10.57 7.27
CA SER A 594 16.61 -11.68 6.40
C SER A 594 16.23 -11.21 5.00
N VAL A 595 15.51 -10.09 4.90
CA VAL A 595 15.16 -9.47 3.60
C VAL A 595 16.40 -9.08 2.80
N LYS A 596 17.44 -8.52 3.44
CA LYS A 596 18.71 -8.19 2.75
C LYS A 596 19.41 -9.43 2.19
N LEU A 597 19.19 -10.59 2.81
CA LEU A 597 19.69 -11.89 2.36
C LEU A 597 18.72 -12.59 1.38
N GLY A 598 17.66 -11.90 0.92
CA GLY A 598 16.66 -12.44 0.00
C GLY A 598 15.64 -13.39 0.63
N LYS A 599 15.65 -13.59 1.96
CA LYS A 599 14.68 -14.44 2.66
C LYS A 599 13.35 -13.69 2.86
N VAL A 600 12.54 -13.66 1.81
CA VAL A 600 11.31 -12.84 1.74
C VAL A 600 10.13 -13.38 2.56
N SER A 601 10.13 -14.67 2.88
CA SER A 601 9.07 -15.36 3.63
C SER A 601 9.23 -15.28 5.15
N GLU A 602 10.28 -14.61 5.65
CA GLU A 602 10.52 -14.42 7.08
C GLU A 602 9.77 -13.17 7.60
N TYR A 603 8.48 -13.36 7.89
CA TYR A 603 7.63 -12.36 8.54
C TYR A 603 6.72 -12.97 9.61
N ARG A 604 6.20 -12.11 10.47
CA ARG A 604 5.16 -12.42 11.47
C ARG A 604 3.86 -11.72 11.14
N ILE A 605 2.74 -12.36 11.47
CA ILE A 605 1.39 -11.81 11.29
C ILE A 605 0.70 -11.77 12.65
N LYS A 606 0.38 -10.58 13.13
CA LYS A 606 -0.38 -10.38 14.37
C LYS A 606 -1.77 -9.86 14.07
N ARG A 607 -2.80 -10.62 14.47
CA ARG A 607 -4.21 -10.20 14.33
C ARG A 607 -4.61 -9.24 15.43
N LEU A 608 -5.32 -8.18 15.06
CA LEU A 608 -5.92 -7.20 15.95
C LEU A 608 -7.44 -7.32 15.97
N THR A 609 -8.05 -6.52 16.85
CA THR A 609 -9.51 -6.56 17.07
C THR A 609 -10.32 -5.89 15.97
N ASP A 610 -9.69 -5.03 15.16
CA ASP A 610 -10.37 -4.20 14.17
C ASP A 610 -9.40 -3.83 13.02
N THR A 611 -9.93 -3.30 11.91
CA THR A 611 -9.17 -2.95 10.70
C THR A 611 -8.15 -1.85 11.01
N VAL A 612 -6.89 -2.07 10.64
CA VAL A 612 -5.82 -1.09 10.81
C VAL A 612 -5.93 -0.01 9.75
N ILE A 613 -5.96 1.25 10.19
CA ILE A 613 -5.93 2.43 9.32
C ILE A 613 -4.50 2.90 9.11
N ASP A 614 -3.69 2.93 10.19
CA ASP A 614 -2.28 3.31 10.15
C ASP A 614 -1.53 2.73 11.36
N GLY A 615 -0.22 2.57 11.20
CA GLY A 615 0.67 1.99 12.20
C GLY A 615 2.04 2.67 12.19
N HIS A 616 2.63 2.85 13.36
CA HIS A 616 3.97 3.43 13.48
C HIS A 616 4.68 2.90 14.72
N PHE A 617 6.00 2.69 14.64
CA PHE A 617 6.83 2.41 15.81
C PHE A 617 6.59 3.44 16.92
N ALA A 618 6.50 2.95 18.16
CA ALA A 618 6.07 3.73 19.31
C ALA A 618 6.98 4.92 19.66
N GLY A 619 8.25 4.91 19.23
CA GLY A 619 9.17 6.03 19.40
C GLY A 619 10.61 5.58 19.67
N GLN A 620 11.46 6.55 19.99
CA GLN A 620 12.90 6.34 20.19
C GLN A 620 13.19 5.31 21.30
N GLY A 621 14.03 4.32 20.99
CA GLY A 621 14.44 3.25 21.91
C GLY A 621 13.42 2.12 22.08
N ASN A 622 12.20 2.26 21.56
CA ASN A 622 11.19 1.18 21.53
C ASN A 622 10.94 0.70 20.09
N VAL A 623 11.89 -0.08 19.59
CA VAL A 623 11.81 -0.72 18.26
C VAL A 623 10.95 -1.98 18.24
N GLN A 624 10.44 -2.42 19.39
CA GLN A 624 9.67 -3.65 19.55
C GLN A 624 8.16 -3.41 19.67
N SER A 625 7.72 -2.16 19.73
CA SER A 625 6.29 -1.83 19.85
C SER A 625 5.82 -0.93 18.73
N VAL A 626 4.60 -1.15 18.27
CA VAL A 626 3.93 -0.37 17.24
C VAL A 626 2.65 0.20 17.83
N VAL A 627 2.47 1.51 17.72
CA VAL A 627 1.18 2.14 17.98
C VAL A 627 0.34 1.98 16.72
N VAL A 628 -0.90 1.54 16.90
CA VAL A 628 -1.80 1.23 15.80
C VAL A 628 -3.11 1.96 16.01
N ALA A 629 -3.53 2.72 15.00
CA ALA A 629 -4.88 3.25 14.90
C ALA A 629 -5.70 2.26 14.06
N MET A 630 -6.63 1.56 14.71
CA MET A 630 -7.65 0.77 14.05
C MET A 630 -8.89 1.64 13.79
N GLU A 631 -9.85 1.16 13.02
CA GLU A 631 -11.04 1.93 12.62
C GLU A 631 -11.75 2.55 13.84
N ASN A 632 -11.97 1.80 14.91
CA ASN A 632 -12.71 2.29 16.08
C ASN A 632 -11.88 2.42 17.36
N THR A 633 -10.65 1.91 17.37
CA THR A 633 -9.82 1.83 18.57
C THR A 633 -8.36 2.15 18.28
N THR A 634 -7.59 2.43 19.32
CA THR A 634 -6.14 2.67 19.21
C THR A 634 -5.45 1.83 20.26
N ALA A 635 -4.37 1.16 19.88
CA ALA A 635 -3.62 0.26 20.76
C ALA A 635 -2.12 0.42 20.56
N ILE A 636 -1.35 -0.13 21.49
CA ILE A 636 0.08 -0.35 21.34
C ILE A 636 0.34 -1.84 21.39
N GLU A 637 1.05 -2.35 20.38
CA GLU A 637 1.22 -3.77 20.17
C GLU A 637 2.70 -4.13 20.16
N ASN A 638 3.09 -5.10 20.98
CA ASN A 638 4.42 -5.70 20.88
C ASN A 638 4.50 -6.57 19.63
N ILE A 639 5.58 -6.39 18.87
CA ILE A 639 5.90 -7.11 17.63
C ILE A 639 7.14 -8.02 17.77
N SER A 640 7.79 -8.04 18.95
CA SER A 640 8.80 -9.05 19.29
C SER A 640 8.13 -10.33 19.79
N GLY A 641 8.65 -11.49 19.36
CA GLY A 641 8.03 -12.81 19.54
C GLY A 641 8.07 -13.36 20.97
N LYS A 642 8.67 -12.65 21.93
CA LYS A 642 8.63 -13.04 23.33
C LYS A 642 7.32 -12.54 23.94
N ALA A 643 6.30 -13.41 23.91
CA ALA A 643 5.16 -13.28 24.79
C ALA A 643 5.70 -13.17 26.23
N THR A 644 5.48 -12.04 26.88
CA THR A 644 5.70 -11.93 28.32
C THR A 644 4.72 -12.88 28.98
N GLU A 645 5.16 -14.10 29.28
CA GLU A 645 4.49 -14.97 30.24
C GLU A 645 4.27 -14.14 31.51
N LYS A 646 3.02 -13.76 31.75
CA LYS A 646 2.60 -13.34 33.09
C LYS A 646 2.80 -14.55 33.99
N LYS A 647 3.97 -14.66 34.62
CA LYS A 647 4.11 -15.45 35.84
C LYS A 647 3.18 -14.83 36.87
N GLY A 648 1.98 -15.40 36.97
CA GLY A 648 1.06 -15.12 38.07
C GLY A 648 1.80 -15.37 39.38
N LYS A 649 1.76 -14.37 40.26
CA LYS A 649 1.91 -14.60 41.69
C LYS A 649 0.52 -14.76 42.28
#